data_AF-A0A960QMM5-F1
#
_entry.id   AF-A0A960QMM5-F1
#
_cell.length_a   1.000
_cell.length_b   1.000
_cell.length_c   1.000
_cell.angle_alpha   90.00
_cell.angle_beta   90.00
_cell.angle_gamma   90.00
#
_symmetry.space_group_name_H-M   'P 1'
#
loop_
_entity.id
_entity.type
_entity.pdbx_description
1 polymer ?
#
loop_
_entity_poly.entity_id
_entity_poly.type
_entity_poly.pdbx_seq_one_letter_code
_entity_poly.pdbx_strand_id
1 'polypeptide(L)'
;SEQILINQLNNGNVHNVDSIRFGIDGYLYMGIGDQGFVNDQPDGYNNSQKIDQDLWSAILRIDVDKQPGNLEPNPHPGIPVDGGGKAYYAIPADNPFVGATQFNGSAVSPAAVRTEFYVVGLRNPWQFSFDALTDELWVADVGNDAREEVSIFQAGDNGGWVYYEGTLPGPRPDRVPPPGFEYRKPVWEYDHGGGEFQGESITGGFVYRGSQFPDLYGKYLCSDLLSGNIWSIERTSGATNINRIAGQAWLIQFLSNPANEDVLMLNFLGGRILKLAGQTADLPFPETLSETGIFADLADLTPNPGVVGYAPNMAFWSDYAVKSRWFILTNTTDRVTMSREGNWTFPEGMMWVKHFDLLMERGNPATSKRIETRVLVRNASGSYGVSYRWNDAGTEAVLVPDAGVNFSLSITNAGQPTVQQWRIPSRAECLVCHTPAAGHALSFNTRQLNAPGAIASVSNNLIHLLEVAGYTSNGLGDPAELPRHIGPDETEYSLEARARSYLSVNCGYCHMGAAGSVPGAWDGRAFVKLFDTGMILGEAGSNGGNPANKYIVPGDVDHSIIWNRMGESNGFSRMPPLATYELDHTNIALIRDWIVNELPARQSYEQWQIAHFGTTNAPGSGRGDDPDGDHSVNEEEFLAYTSPTNEFDAWSGIMGSDSMGAFVGHDLGNRQVTIEISTNEFQSWSFWPVPGNDGLPIAPGTTRTFDLPDGPQAAGFRFRIEEP
;
A
#
# COMPACT_ATOMS: atom_id res chain seq x y z
N SER A 1 14.27 -2.81 36.38
CA SER A 1 13.88 -1.40 36.48
C SER A 1 14.31 -0.72 35.21
N GLU A 2 13.52 0.22 34.72
CA GLU A 2 13.85 1.05 33.55
C GLU A 2 14.28 2.43 34.05
N GLN A 3 15.28 3.02 33.41
CA GLN A 3 15.78 4.36 33.71
C GLN A 3 15.56 5.24 32.47
N ILE A 4 14.76 6.28 32.61
CA ILE A 4 14.46 7.19 31.50
C ILE A 4 15.59 8.22 31.39
N LEU A 5 16.28 8.23 30.24
CA LEU A 5 17.35 9.19 29.94
C LEU A 5 16.78 10.48 29.34
N ILE A 6 15.84 10.35 28.40
CA ILE A 6 15.17 11.46 27.72
C ILE A 6 13.67 11.14 27.68
N ASN A 7 12.83 12.09 28.07
CA ASN A 7 11.37 12.01 28.07
C ASN A 7 10.77 13.19 27.30
N GLN A 8 10.94 13.19 25.97
CA GLN A 8 10.48 14.28 25.13
C GLN A 8 9.06 14.04 24.64
N LEU A 9 8.23 15.08 24.70
CA LEU A 9 6.87 15.03 24.18
C LEU A 9 6.91 14.94 22.65
N ASN A 10 6.31 13.89 22.10
CA ASN A 10 6.04 13.79 20.68
C ASN A 10 4.62 14.27 20.36
N ASN A 11 4.51 15.39 19.65
CA ASN A 11 3.23 15.92 19.17
C ASN A 11 2.83 15.34 17.80
N GLY A 12 3.78 14.75 17.06
CA GLY A 12 3.57 14.08 15.79
C GLY A 12 3.41 12.56 15.93
N ASN A 13 3.22 11.87 14.80
CA ASN A 13 3.09 10.41 14.73
C ASN A 13 4.12 9.73 13.82
N VAL A 14 5.01 10.49 13.18
CA VAL A 14 6.06 10.05 12.27
C VAL A 14 7.36 10.83 12.52
N HIS A 15 8.47 10.34 11.97
CA HIS A 15 9.82 10.92 12.09
C HIS A 15 10.29 11.03 13.55
N ASN A 16 10.41 9.86 14.19
CA ASN A 16 10.64 9.73 15.62
C ASN A 16 12.12 9.37 15.90
N VAL A 17 12.35 8.43 16.82
CA VAL A 17 13.67 7.82 17.04
C VAL A 17 13.79 6.59 16.16
N ASP A 18 14.77 6.59 15.26
CA ASP A 18 14.90 5.49 14.29
C ASP A 18 16.10 4.57 14.60
N SER A 19 17.24 5.15 14.98
CA SER A 19 18.47 4.39 15.26
C SER A 19 19.16 4.82 16.55
N ILE A 20 19.66 3.85 17.33
CA ILE A 20 20.40 4.08 18.57
C ILE A 20 21.60 3.14 18.60
N ARG A 21 22.81 3.68 18.81
CA ARG A 21 24.06 2.90 18.79
C ARG A 21 25.14 3.53 19.67
N PHE A 22 26.06 2.71 20.17
CA PHE A 22 27.29 3.23 20.76
C PHE A 22 28.30 3.57 19.65
N GLY A 23 28.96 4.72 19.75
CA GLY A 23 30.10 5.07 18.93
C GLY A 23 31.37 4.34 19.38
N ILE A 24 32.43 4.42 18.57
CA ILE A 24 33.75 3.84 18.94
C ILE A 24 34.38 4.55 20.15
N ASP A 25 33.96 5.79 20.40
CA ASP A 25 34.32 6.60 21.56
C ASP A 25 33.62 6.16 22.85
N GLY A 26 32.69 5.20 22.78
CA GLY A 26 31.96 4.65 23.93
C GLY A 26 30.74 5.46 24.34
N TYR A 27 30.39 6.54 23.64
CA TYR A 27 29.20 7.33 23.92
C TYR A 27 27.97 6.78 23.18
N LEU A 28 26.77 7.09 23.70
CA LEU A 28 25.51 6.69 23.10
C LEU A 28 25.04 7.74 22.09
N TYR A 29 24.77 7.31 20.86
CA TYR A 29 24.23 8.12 19.78
C TYR A 29 22.78 7.74 19.47
N MET A 30 21.96 8.74 19.16
CA MET A 30 20.53 8.56 18.87
C MET A 30 20.12 9.46 17.70
N GLY A 31 19.54 8.87 16.65
CA GLY A 31 18.99 9.59 15.50
C GLY A 31 17.53 9.92 15.76
N ILE A 32 17.18 11.19 15.58
CA ILE A 32 15.84 11.72 15.84
C ILE A 32 15.40 12.58 14.66
N GLY A 33 14.24 12.27 14.09
CA GLY A 33 13.63 13.01 12.99
C GLY A 33 13.09 14.39 13.39
N ASP A 34 12.49 15.10 12.45
CA ASP A 34 12.00 16.47 12.59
C ASP A 34 10.63 16.59 13.28
N GLN A 35 10.06 15.46 13.75
CA GLN A 35 8.70 15.34 14.28
C GLN A 35 7.59 15.37 13.20
N GLY A 36 7.97 15.32 11.93
CA GLY A 36 7.05 15.16 10.82
C GLY A 36 6.29 16.44 10.49
N PHE A 37 5.01 16.24 10.18
CA PHE A 37 4.18 17.23 9.53
C PHE A 37 3.14 17.79 10.48
N VAL A 38 2.80 19.07 10.31
CA VAL A 38 1.63 19.70 10.89
C VAL A 38 0.87 20.30 9.74
N ASN A 39 -0.35 19.83 9.52
CA ASN A 39 -1.12 20.23 8.35
C ASN A 39 -0.26 20.07 7.07
N ASP A 40 0.33 18.89 6.87
CA ASP A 40 1.17 18.49 5.70
C ASP A 40 2.31 19.41 5.33
N GLN A 41 2.55 20.43 6.14
CA GLN A 41 3.72 21.25 6.03
C GLN A 41 4.87 20.41 6.58
N PRO A 42 5.89 20.07 5.76
CA PRO A 42 7.08 19.37 6.24
C PRO A 42 7.77 20.20 7.31
N ASP A 43 8.41 19.58 8.30
CA ASP A 43 8.91 20.29 9.50
C ASP A 43 7.81 21.19 10.12
N GLY A 44 6.62 20.61 10.32
CA GLY A 44 5.43 21.37 10.72
C GLY A 44 5.53 22.00 12.11
N TYR A 45 6.31 21.37 12.99
CA TYR A 45 6.59 21.86 14.34
C TYR A 45 7.75 22.87 14.38
N ASN A 46 8.40 23.13 13.24
CA ASN A 46 9.55 24.04 13.10
C ASN A 46 10.72 23.69 14.04
N ASN A 47 11.01 22.40 14.10
CA ASN A 47 12.07 21.85 14.94
C ASN A 47 13.40 21.82 14.22
N SER A 48 13.39 21.73 12.89
CA SER A 48 14.62 21.79 12.10
C SER A 48 15.33 23.13 12.27
N GLN A 49 16.65 23.13 12.11
CA GLN A 49 17.48 24.35 12.17
C GLN A 49 17.36 25.11 13.50
N LYS A 50 17.15 24.38 14.61
CA LYS A 50 17.15 24.89 15.98
C LYS A 50 18.13 24.08 16.84
N ILE A 51 18.86 24.78 17.70
CA ILE A 51 19.72 24.13 18.71
C ILE A 51 19.33 24.45 20.14
N ASP A 52 18.34 25.32 20.37
CA ASP A 52 18.00 25.91 21.67
C ASP A 52 16.52 25.71 22.05
N GLN A 53 15.88 24.70 21.45
CA GLN A 53 14.48 24.36 21.67
C GLN A 53 14.36 22.96 22.29
N ASP A 54 14.02 21.95 21.49
CA ASP A 54 13.86 20.54 21.85
C ASP A 54 14.95 19.68 21.18
N LEU A 55 14.93 18.36 21.37
CA LEU A 55 15.88 17.40 20.81
C LEU A 55 15.32 16.72 19.55
N TRP A 56 15.17 17.46 18.45
CA TRP A 56 14.62 16.98 17.18
C TRP A 56 15.57 17.29 16.02
N SER A 57 15.36 16.65 14.86
CA SER A 57 16.07 16.90 13.61
C SER A 57 17.59 16.75 13.72
N ALA A 58 18.05 15.65 14.35
CA ALA A 58 19.43 15.54 14.80
C ALA A 58 19.93 14.10 14.99
N ILE A 59 21.26 13.98 15.08
CA ILE A 59 21.90 12.89 15.82
C ILE A 59 22.42 13.48 17.14
N LEU A 60 22.02 12.86 18.25
CA LEU A 60 22.48 13.18 19.60
C LEU A 60 23.72 12.36 19.95
N ARG A 61 24.56 12.87 20.86
CA ARG A 61 25.69 12.16 21.50
C ARG A 61 25.68 12.45 23.00
N ILE A 62 25.47 11.41 23.81
CA ILE A 62 25.41 11.51 25.28
C ILE A 62 26.29 10.47 25.96
N ASP A 63 26.70 10.79 27.19
CA ASP A 63 27.46 9.90 28.06
C ASP A 63 26.57 9.28 29.14
N VAL A 64 26.28 7.99 28.98
CA VAL A 64 25.47 7.23 29.95
C VAL A 64 26.29 6.72 31.14
N ASP A 65 27.62 6.76 31.07
CA ASP A 65 28.53 6.33 32.15
C ASP A 65 28.93 7.48 33.08
N LYS A 66 28.64 8.73 32.68
CA LYS A 66 28.97 9.96 33.42
C LYS A 66 30.46 10.04 33.79
N GLN A 67 31.31 9.79 32.80
CA GLN A 67 32.76 9.79 32.94
C GLN A 67 33.27 11.14 33.47
N PRO A 68 34.34 11.15 34.29
CA PRO A 68 34.92 12.38 34.80
C PRO A 68 35.35 13.33 33.68
N GLY A 69 34.95 14.60 33.78
CA GLY A 69 35.25 15.64 32.80
C GLY A 69 34.09 15.96 31.87
N ASN A 70 33.09 15.09 31.77
CA ASN A 70 31.85 15.37 31.05
C ASN A 70 30.93 16.28 31.87
N LEU A 71 30.09 17.02 31.14
CA LEU A 71 29.31 18.13 31.67
C LEU A 71 27.90 17.69 32.07
N GLU A 72 27.27 18.44 32.95
CA GLU A 72 25.83 18.33 33.14
C GLU A 72 25.11 18.85 31.88
N PRO A 73 24.06 18.19 31.38
CA PRO A 73 23.25 18.77 30.32
C PRO A 73 22.57 20.06 30.79
N ASN A 74 22.31 20.96 29.84
CA ASN A 74 21.50 22.15 30.13
C ASN A 74 20.08 21.75 30.53
N PRO A 75 19.46 22.40 31.54
CA PRO A 75 18.11 22.03 31.99
C PRO A 75 17.07 22.01 30.86
N HIS A 76 16.21 21.00 30.87
CA HIS A 76 15.08 20.88 29.95
C HIS A 76 13.99 19.97 30.55
N PRO A 77 12.69 20.24 30.33
CA PRO A 77 11.61 19.38 30.83
C PRO A 77 11.70 17.93 30.34
N GLY A 78 12.26 17.72 29.15
CA GLY A 78 12.49 16.40 28.58
C GLY A 78 13.72 15.66 29.12
N ILE A 79 14.45 16.21 30.09
CA ILE A 79 15.63 15.59 30.71
C ILE A 79 15.28 15.26 32.16
N PRO A 80 14.95 13.99 32.47
CA PRO A 80 14.68 13.58 33.84
C PRO A 80 15.93 13.72 34.72
N VAL A 81 15.69 14.09 35.99
CA VAL A 81 16.73 14.23 37.01
C VAL A 81 16.48 13.31 38.21
N ASP A 82 17.54 13.00 38.94
CA ASP A 82 17.49 12.28 40.21
C ASP A 82 17.04 13.16 41.38
N GLY A 83 16.96 12.56 42.58
CA GLY A 83 16.59 13.29 43.81
C GLY A 83 17.57 14.39 44.24
N GLY A 84 18.76 14.45 43.62
CA GLY A 84 19.75 15.51 43.77
C GLY A 84 19.69 16.58 42.67
N GLY A 85 18.74 16.49 41.74
CA GLY A 85 18.61 17.41 40.61
C GLY A 85 19.65 17.19 39.51
N LYS A 86 20.22 15.98 39.41
CA LYS A 86 21.21 15.61 38.39
C LYS A 86 20.59 14.73 37.31
N ALA A 87 20.91 14.99 36.04
CA ALA A 87 20.47 14.18 34.92
C ALA A 87 21.04 12.75 34.99
N TYR A 88 20.34 11.79 34.40
CA TYR A 88 20.77 10.39 34.34
C TYR A 88 21.85 10.10 33.30
N TYR A 89 22.34 11.12 32.61
CA TYR A 89 23.46 11.08 31.68
C TYR A 89 24.30 12.37 31.82
N ALA A 90 25.46 12.39 31.19
CA ALA A 90 26.34 13.56 31.06
C ALA A 90 26.55 13.91 29.58
N ILE A 91 27.13 15.06 29.32
CA ILE A 91 27.46 15.55 27.98
C ILE A 91 28.96 15.47 27.75
N PRO A 92 29.44 14.80 26.70
CA PRO A 92 30.83 14.89 26.31
C PRO A 92 31.26 16.35 26.17
N ALA A 93 32.35 16.73 26.85
CA ALA A 93 32.77 18.14 26.91
C ALA A 93 33.18 18.72 25.54
N ASP A 94 33.46 17.84 24.57
CA ASP A 94 33.80 18.13 23.18
C ASP A 94 32.60 18.11 22.23
N ASN A 95 31.36 18.00 22.73
CA ASN A 95 30.18 18.12 21.89
C ASN A 95 30.15 19.52 21.20
N PRO A 96 29.82 19.57 19.90
CA PRO A 96 30.10 20.70 19.02
C PRO A 96 29.35 21.99 19.38
N PHE A 97 28.19 21.88 20.05
CA PHE A 97 27.36 23.02 20.41
C PHE A 97 27.51 23.46 21.88
N VAL A 98 28.41 22.83 22.65
CA VAL A 98 28.69 23.24 24.04
C VAL A 98 29.19 24.68 24.05
N GLY A 99 28.44 25.55 24.73
CA GLY A 99 28.78 26.98 24.87
C GLY A 99 28.48 27.83 23.64
N ALA A 100 27.76 27.32 22.64
CA ALA A 100 27.40 28.08 21.45
C ALA A 100 26.61 29.36 21.81
N THR A 101 27.03 30.49 21.24
CA THR A 101 26.36 31.80 21.36
C THR A 101 25.68 32.24 20.07
N GLN A 102 25.94 31.52 18.97
CA GLN A 102 25.36 31.77 17.65
C GLN A 102 25.07 30.44 16.95
N PHE A 103 24.01 30.43 16.14
CA PHE A 103 23.65 29.33 15.26
C PHE A 103 22.94 29.88 14.02
N ASN A 104 23.36 29.47 12.81
CA ASN A 104 22.81 29.95 11.54
C ASN A 104 22.71 31.49 11.43
N GLY A 105 23.73 32.20 11.92
CA GLY A 105 23.79 33.67 11.92
C GLY A 105 22.88 34.35 12.94
N SER A 106 22.13 33.60 13.76
CA SER A 106 21.29 34.11 14.84
C SER A 106 21.95 33.91 16.19
N ALA A 107 21.75 34.84 17.13
CA ALA A 107 22.21 34.67 18.50
C ALA A 107 21.36 33.61 19.23
N VAL A 108 22.03 32.73 19.99
CA VAL A 108 21.39 31.75 20.87
C VAL A 108 21.91 31.92 22.29
N SER A 109 21.10 31.57 23.28
CA SER A 109 21.52 31.58 24.69
C SER A 109 22.27 30.30 25.02
N PRO A 110 23.54 30.34 25.45
CA PRO A 110 24.31 29.13 25.78
C PRO A 110 23.64 28.22 26.83
N ALA A 111 22.79 28.77 27.70
CA ALA A 111 22.07 28.01 28.72
C ALA A 111 20.81 27.31 28.18
N ALA A 112 20.32 27.72 27.00
CA ALA A 112 19.17 27.11 26.34
C ALA A 112 19.59 26.05 25.31
N VAL A 113 20.82 26.14 24.79
CA VAL A 113 21.37 25.20 23.80
C VAL A 113 21.26 23.77 24.32
N ARG A 114 20.76 22.89 23.46
CA ARG A 114 20.79 21.45 23.64
C ARG A 114 22.21 20.96 23.33
N THR A 115 22.96 20.74 24.40
CA THR A 115 24.37 20.34 24.35
C THR A 115 24.54 18.86 23.94
N GLU A 116 23.44 18.14 23.81
CA GLU A 116 23.34 16.76 23.30
C GLU A 116 23.60 16.66 21.80
N PHE A 117 23.41 17.75 21.04
CA PHE A 117 23.49 17.71 19.58
C PHE A 117 24.91 17.40 19.08
N TYR A 118 25.00 16.45 18.17
CA TYR A 118 26.22 16.08 17.45
C TYR A 118 26.14 16.47 15.97
N VAL A 119 25.00 16.20 15.32
CA VAL A 119 24.64 16.65 13.96
C VAL A 119 23.21 17.18 14.00
N VAL A 120 22.91 18.22 13.23
CA VAL A 120 21.58 18.87 13.20
C VAL A 120 21.05 19.01 11.76
N GLY A 121 19.78 19.35 11.59
CA GLY A 121 19.19 19.61 10.27
C GLY A 121 18.96 18.35 9.45
N LEU A 122 18.54 17.27 10.11
CA LEU A 122 18.14 16.00 9.50
C LEU A 122 16.62 15.89 9.46
N ARG A 123 16.05 15.19 8.48
CA ARG A 123 14.60 15.03 8.36
C ARG A 123 14.09 13.82 9.13
N ASN A 124 14.56 12.64 8.77
CA ASN A 124 14.18 11.34 9.29
C ASN A 124 15.39 10.37 9.14
N PRO A 125 16.42 10.48 10.00
CA PRO A 125 17.66 9.73 9.90
C PRO A 125 17.47 8.25 10.29
N TRP A 126 16.84 7.50 9.39
CA TRP A 126 16.29 6.17 9.61
C TRP A 126 17.31 5.16 10.13
N GLN A 127 18.50 5.12 9.52
CA GLN A 127 19.60 4.31 10.01
C GLN A 127 20.93 5.04 9.81
N PHE A 128 21.71 5.11 10.89
CA PHE A 128 23.11 5.53 10.84
C PHE A 128 24.04 4.44 11.36
N SER A 129 25.32 4.55 11.02
CA SER A 129 26.39 3.69 11.55
C SER A 129 27.74 4.40 11.51
N PHE A 130 28.62 4.02 12.42
CA PHE A 130 30.04 4.36 12.35
C PHE A 130 30.77 3.26 11.57
N ASP A 131 31.62 3.66 10.64
CA ASP A 131 32.58 2.73 10.06
C ASP A 131 33.66 2.38 11.10
N ALA A 132 33.73 1.09 11.47
CA ALA A 132 34.64 0.60 12.51
C ALA A 132 36.13 0.85 12.24
N LEU A 133 36.52 1.16 10.99
CA LEU A 133 37.91 1.43 10.62
C LEU A 133 38.24 2.92 10.51
N THR A 134 37.34 3.72 9.94
CA THR A 134 37.60 5.14 9.64
C THR A 134 36.93 6.11 10.60
N ASP A 135 36.00 5.62 11.43
CA ASP A 135 35.15 6.42 12.32
C ASP A 135 34.23 7.42 11.58
N GLU A 136 34.01 7.20 10.28
CA GLU A 136 33.05 8.00 9.53
C GLU A 136 31.61 7.65 9.96
N LEU A 137 30.81 8.67 10.27
CA LEU A 137 29.38 8.55 10.56
C LEU A 137 28.59 8.61 9.26
N TRP A 138 28.08 7.45 8.83
CA TRP A 138 27.21 7.33 7.66
C TRP A 138 25.75 7.36 8.10
N VAL A 139 24.93 8.14 7.40
CA VAL A 139 23.51 8.35 7.72
C VAL A 139 22.70 8.23 6.45
N ALA A 140 21.67 7.38 6.46
CA ALA A 140 20.59 7.45 5.49
C ALA A 140 19.46 8.30 6.08
N ASP A 141 19.11 9.38 5.40
CA ASP A 141 18.07 10.32 5.81
C ASP A 141 16.94 10.28 4.78
N VAL A 142 15.72 9.95 5.24
CA VAL A 142 14.56 9.76 4.37
C VAL A 142 14.03 11.11 3.92
N GLY A 143 13.91 11.25 2.60
CA GLY A 143 13.40 12.42 1.89
C GLY A 143 11.93 12.71 2.10
N ASN A 144 11.46 13.83 1.55
CA ASN A 144 10.05 14.18 1.59
C ASN A 144 9.28 13.60 0.40
N ASP A 145 9.46 14.20 -0.78
CA ASP A 145 8.71 13.86 -2.00
C ASP A 145 9.61 13.84 -3.26
N ALA A 146 10.89 14.23 -3.15
CA ALA A 146 11.75 14.45 -4.31
C ALA A 146 13.09 13.72 -4.23
N ARG A 147 13.73 13.69 -3.07
CA ARG A 147 15.10 13.17 -2.92
C ARG A 147 15.26 12.34 -1.67
N GLU A 148 15.73 11.12 -1.86
CA GLU A 148 16.32 10.32 -0.78
C GLU A 148 17.83 10.52 -0.73
N GLU A 149 18.44 10.44 0.46
CA GLU A 149 19.86 10.75 0.61
C GLU A 149 20.67 9.86 1.57
N VAL A 150 21.96 9.72 1.24
CA VAL A 150 22.99 9.17 2.12
C VAL A 150 24.08 10.22 2.30
N SER A 151 24.36 10.54 3.56
CA SER A 151 25.27 11.59 3.98
C SER A 151 26.35 11.04 4.92
N ILE A 152 27.49 11.72 4.95
CA ILE A 152 28.56 11.46 5.93
C ILE A 152 28.82 12.73 6.69
N PHE A 153 28.65 12.64 8.00
CA PHE A 153 28.69 13.77 8.91
C PHE A 153 29.87 13.71 9.87
N GLN A 154 30.25 14.88 10.34
CA GLN A 154 31.19 15.10 11.44
C GLN A 154 30.50 15.89 12.55
N ALA A 155 31.15 15.97 13.71
CA ALA A 155 30.67 16.77 14.83
C ALA A 155 30.42 18.23 14.40
N GLY A 156 29.19 18.69 14.57
CA GLY A 156 28.76 20.07 14.31
C GLY A 156 28.21 20.30 12.90
N ASP A 157 28.23 19.28 12.04
CA ASP A 157 27.65 19.39 10.71
C ASP A 157 26.13 19.63 10.76
N ASN A 158 25.64 20.24 9.68
CA ASN A 158 24.24 20.51 9.44
C ASN A 158 23.80 19.81 8.14
N GLY A 159 22.73 19.00 8.18
CA GLY A 159 22.18 18.30 7.02
C GLY A 159 21.36 19.15 6.06
N GLY A 160 21.01 20.39 6.45
CA GLY A 160 20.35 21.34 5.56
C GLY A 160 18.82 21.30 5.57
N TRP A 161 18.19 20.25 6.10
CA TRP A 161 16.73 20.21 6.23
C TRP A 161 16.23 21.29 7.21
N VAL A 162 15.17 22.06 6.94
CA VAL A 162 14.22 21.98 5.81
C VAL A 162 14.55 22.91 4.62
N TYR A 163 15.72 23.56 4.62
CA TYR A 163 16.11 24.44 3.51
C TYR A 163 16.44 23.69 2.23
N TYR A 164 16.92 22.45 2.35
CA TYR A 164 17.26 21.58 1.24
C TYR A 164 16.69 20.18 1.46
N GLU A 165 16.35 19.52 0.35
CA GLU A 165 16.07 18.09 0.27
C GLU A 165 17.09 17.51 -0.71
N GLY A 166 18.15 16.88 -0.19
CA GLY A 166 19.37 16.63 -0.95
C GLY A 166 20.06 17.92 -1.41
N THR A 167 20.18 18.10 -2.72
CA THR A 167 20.70 19.33 -3.34
C THR A 167 19.61 20.22 -3.94
N LEU A 168 18.35 19.82 -3.86
CA LEU A 168 17.21 20.63 -4.29
C LEU A 168 16.78 21.62 -3.20
N PRO A 169 16.16 22.76 -3.57
CA PRO A 169 15.44 23.57 -2.60
C PRO A 169 14.42 22.72 -1.84
N GLY A 170 14.38 22.87 -0.52
CA GLY A 170 13.47 22.12 0.33
C GLY A 170 12.00 22.47 0.08
N PRO A 171 11.07 21.65 0.57
CA PRO A 171 9.64 21.76 0.24
C PRO A 171 8.94 22.96 0.90
N ARG A 172 9.66 23.77 1.68
CA ARG A 172 9.14 24.97 2.34
C ARG A 172 9.65 26.26 1.70
N PRO A 173 8.90 26.84 0.74
CA PRO A 173 9.32 28.07 0.07
C PRO A 173 9.34 29.28 1.02
N ASP A 174 8.65 29.22 2.16
CA ASP A 174 8.68 30.24 3.21
C ASP A 174 9.92 30.15 4.11
N ARG A 175 10.69 29.05 4.00
CA ARG A 175 11.93 28.82 4.75
C ARG A 175 13.13 28.98 3.82
N VAL A 176 13.72 30.18 3.85
CA VAL A 176 14.92 30.50 3.05
C VAL A 176 16.16 30.36 3.93
N PRO A 177 17.23 29.69 3.45
CA PRO A 177 18.48 29.60 4.20
C PRO A 177 19.07 31.00 4.46
N PRO A 178 19.59 31.28 5.67
CA PRO A 178 20.18 32.58 5.96
C PRO A 178 21.46 32.83 5.13
N PRO A 179 21.88 34.10 4.96
CA PRO A 179 23.11 34.42 4.25
C PRO A 179 24.32 33.69 4.85
N GLY A 180 25.10 33.03 3.99
CA GLY A 180 26.28 32.26 4.41
C GLY A 180 25.95 30.92 5.08
N PHE A 181 24.71 30.44 4.99
CA PHE A 181 24.36 29.09 5.42
C PHE A 181 25.15 28.04 4.64
N GLU A 182 25.82 27.17 5.37
CA GLU A 182 26.53 26.01 4.85
C GLU A 182 25.90 24.75 5.43
N TYR A 183 25.77 23.74 4.59
CA TYR A 183 25.30 22.43 4.98
C TYR A 183 26.14 21.35 4.30
N ARG A 184 26.11 20.16 4.90
CA ARG A 184 26.79 18.99 4.39
C ARG A 184 25.92 18.38 3.30
N LYS A 185 26.42 18.43 2.06
CA LYS A 185 25.76 17.77 0.93
C LYS A 185 25.87 16.25 1.06
N PRO A 186 24.86 15.52 0.56
CA PRO A 186 24.90 14.07 0.57
C PRO A 186 26.04 13.54 -0.30
N VAL A 187 26.59 12.40 0.11
CA VAL A 187 27.57 11.67 -0.72
C VAL A 187 26.89 10.95 -1.88
N TRP A 188 25.59 10.67 -1.73
CA TRP A 188 24.71 10.19 -2.77
C TRP A 188 23.26 10.60 -2.48
N GLU A 189 22.55 11.02 -3.51
CA GLU A 189 21.11 11.29 -3.51
C GLU A 189 20.48 10.68 -4.76
N TYR A 190 19.18 10.38 -4.73
CA TYR A 190 18.47 9.85 -5.89
C TYR A 190 17.01 10.35 -5.98
N ASP A 191 16.46 10.33 -7.20
CA ASP A 191 15.06 10.71 -7.47
C ASP A 191 14.09 9.57 -7.08
N HIS A 192 12.86 9.95 -6.72
CA HIS A 192 11.74 9.02 -6.67
C HIS A 192 11.46 8.37 -8.04
N GLY A 193 11.08 7.08 -8.03
CA GLY A 193 10.85 6.27 -9.22
C GLY A 193 11.40 4.84 -9.15
N GLY A 194 11.07 4.03 -10.15
CA GLY A 194 11.41 2.61 -10.20
C GLY A 194 12.76 2.26 -10.85
N GLY A 195 13.56 3.22 -11.31
CA GLY A 195 14.85 2.97 -11.96
C GLY A 195 15.90 2.27 -11.10
N GLU A 196 17.01 1.85 -11.71
CA GLU A 196 18.11 1.14 -11.03
C GLU A 196 18.77 1.94 -9.90
N PHE A 197 18.78 3.26 -10.04
CA PHE A 197 19.32 4.22 -9.07
C PHE A 197 18.26 5.25 -8.68
N GLN A 198 17.02 4.79 -8.53
CA GLN A 198 15.86 5.54 -8.05
C GLN A 198 15.16 4.72 -6.96
N GLY A 199 14.27 5.34 -6.19
CA GLY A 199 13.50 4.68 -5.14
C GLY A 199 12.71 5.69 -4.30
N GLU A 200 11.91 5.25 -3.35
CA GLU A 200 10.91 6.10 -2.66
C GLU A 200 11.22 6.39 -1.19
N SER A 201 12.09 5.60 -0.55
CA SER A 201 12.40 5.72 0.88
C SER A 201 13.69 4.98 1.21
N ILE A 202 14.77 5.72 1.44
CA ILE A 202 16.08 5.12 1.78
C ILE A 202 16.03 4.45 3.14
N THR A 203 16.60 3.25 3.19
CA THR A 203 16.87 2.50 4.40
C THR A 203 18.37 2.29 4.48
N GLY A 204 18.98 2.92 5.48
CA GLY A 204 20.44 2.90 5.64
C GLY A 204 20.98 1.53 6.01
N GLY A 205 22.29 1.47 6.20
CA GLY A 205 22.96 0.25 6.61
C GLY A 205 24.27 0.51 7.32
N PHE A 206 25.35 -0.06 6.79
CA PHE A 206 26.68 0.06 7.36
C PHE A 206 27.78 -0.18 6.32
N VAL A 207 28.99 0.30 6.63
CA VAL A 207 30.19 -0.01 5.83
C VAL A 207 30.61 -1.45 6.10
N TYR A 208 30.59 -2.29 5.06
CA TYR A 208 30.93 -3.70 5.22
C TYR A 208 32.42 -3.90 5.46
N ARG A 209 32.79 -4.51 6.60
CA ARG A 209 34.17 -4.81 6.99
C ARG A 209 34.44 -6.31 7.17
N GLY A 210 33.51 -7.16 6.73
CA GLY A 210 33.66 -8.61 6.79
C GLY A 210 34.46 -9.18 5.62
N SER A 211 34.80 -10.46 5.74
CA SER A 211 35.60 -11.21 4.78
C SER A 211 34.77 -12.07 3.81
N GLN A 212 33.48 -12.28 4.08
CA GLN A 212 32.61 -13.13 3.26
C GLN A 212 32.36 -12.56 1.86
N PHE A 213 32.29 -11.23 1.74
CA PHE A 213 32.10 -10.52 0.48
C PHE A 213 33.27 -9.56 0.21
N PRO A 214 34.41 -10.06 -0.30
CA PRO A 214 35.60 -9.23 -0.54
C PRO A 214 35.32 -8.01 -1.43
N ASP A 215 34.45 -8.16 -2.45
CA ASP A 215 34.08 -7.09 -3.38
C ASP A 215 33.21 -5.98 -2.75
N LEU A 216 32.64 -6.25 -1.58
CA LEU A 216 31.86 -5.27 -0.79
C LEU A 216 32.69 -4.64 0.33
N TYR A 217 33.92 -5.11 0.58
CA TYR A 217 34.75 -4.60 1.66
C TYR A 217 35.00 -3.10 1.50
N GLY A 218 34.67 -2.34 2.55
CA GLY A 218 34.80 -0.88 2.59
C GLY A 218 33.70 -0.10 1.86
N LYS A 219 32.67 -0.77 1.34
CA LYS A 219 31.51 -0.12 0.73
C LYS A 219 30.37 -0.01 1.73
N TYR A 220 29.66 1.12 1.71
CA TYR A 220 28.45 1.30 2.51
C TYR A 220 27.28 0.58 1.83
N LEU A 221 26.59 -0.28 2.56
CA LEU A 221 25.42 -1.00 2.09
C LEU A 221 24.14 -0.27 2.52
N CYS A 222 23.19 -0.15 1.61
CA CYS A 222 21.87 0.43 1.88
C CYS A 222 20.81 -0.18 0.94
N SER A 223 19.54 0.07 1.22
CA SER A 223 18.44 -0.28 0.32
C SER A 223 17.35 0.75 0.30
N ASP A 224 16.45 0.66 -0.66
CA ASP A 224 15.22 1.43 -0.69
C ASP A 224 14.02 0.56 -0.32
N LEU A 225 13.11 1.07 0.52
CA LEU A 225 12.00 0.31 1.07
C LEU A 225 11.04 -0.21 -0.01
N LEU A 226 10.68 0.63 -0.98
CA LEU A 226 9.61 0.33 -1.96
C LEU A 226 10.15 -0.21 -3.28
N SER A 227 11.14 0.44 -3.89
CA SER A 227 11.78 -0.10 -5.11
C SER A 227 12.51 -1.42 -4.82
N GLY A 228 12.91 -1.62 -3.56
CA GLY A 228 13.64 -2.77 -3.08
C GLY A 228 15.07 -2.84 -3.59
N ASN A 229 15.56 -1.79 -4.25
CA ASN A 229 16.94 -1.76 -4.72
C ASN A 229 17.90 -1.87 -3.53
N ILE A 230 18.91 -2.73 -3.63
CA ILE A 230 20.00 -2.84 -2.66
C ILE A 230 21.27 -2.36 -3.35
N TRP A 231 21.97 -1.42 -2.72
CA TRP A 231 23.15 -0.79 -3.27
C TRP A 231 24.38 -0.97 -2.39
N SER A 232 25.54 -0.84 -3.04
CA SER A 232 26.81 -0.57 -2.40
C SER A 232 27.34 0.77 -2.88
N ILE A 233 27.82 1.58 -1.94
CA ILE A 233 28.39 2.91 -2.16
C ILE A 233 29.88 2.85 -1.88
N GLU A 234 30.68 3.18 -2.88
CA GLU A 234 32.13 3.27 -2.78
C GLU A 234 32.58 4.71 -2.97
N ARG A 235 33.33 5.25 -2.00
CA ARG A 235 33.97 6.56 -2.14
C ARG A 235 35.39 6.37 -2.65
N THR A 236 35.66 6.89 -3.84
CA THR A 236 37.01 7.04 -4.39
C THR A 236 37.45 8.50 -4.29
N SER A 237 38.73 8.79 -4.56
CA SER A 237 39.24 10.17 -4.52
C SER A 237 38.53 11.05 -5.56
N GLY A 238 37.50 11.79 -5.12
CA GLY A 238 36.75 12.75 -5.94
C GLY A 238 35.47 12.21 -6.60
N ALA A 239 35.10 10.95 -6.39
CA ALA A 239 33.86 10.39 -6.94
C ALA A 239 33.20 9.38 -5.99
N THR A 240 31.87 9.36 -5.98
CA THR A 240 31.06 8.32 -5.34
C THR A 240 30.56 7.37 -6.43
N ASN A 241 30.90 6.09 -6.32
CA ASN A 241 30.41 5.04 -7.23
C ASN A 241 29.30 4.26 -6.53
N ILE A 242 28.15 4.12 -7.21
CA ILE A 242 27.00 3.37 -6.72
C ILE A 242 26.84 2.14 -7.60
N ASN A 243 26.71 0.97 -6.97
CA ASN A 243 26.41 -0.27 -7.67
C ASN A 243 25.19 -0.90 -7.04
N ARG A 244 24.19 -1.23 -7.86
CA ARG A 244 23.08 -2.08 -7.43
C ARG A 244 23.56 -3.52 -7.35
N ILE A 245 23.41 -4.14 -6.18
CA ILE A 245 23.93 -5.48 -5.90
C ILE A 245 22.84 -6.54 -5.83
N ALA A 246 21.60 -6.16 -5.52
CA ALA A 246 20.45 -7.06 -5.40
C ALA A 246 19.13 -6.27 -5.38
N GLY A 247 18.00 -7.00 -5.30
CA GLY A 247 16.67 -6.43 -5.13
C GLY A 247 15.82 -7.21 -4.12
N GLN A 248 15.29 -6.54 -3.12
CA GLN A 248 14.32 -7.04 -2.15
C GLN A 248 13.51 -5.87 -1.56
N ALA A 249 12.21 -5.83 -1.82
CA ALA A 249 11.32 -4.81 -1.23
C ALA A 249 11.08 -5.08 0.27
N TRP A 250 10.65 -4.06 0.99
CA TRP A 250 10.26 -4.06 2.40
C TRP A 250 11.40 -4.30 3.39
N LEU A 251 12.63 -3.96 3.00
CA LEU A 251 13.77 -3.95 3.92
C LEU A 251 13.75 -2.67 4.76
N ILE A 252 13.90 -2.81 6.07
CA ILE A 252 13.89 -1.68 7.01
C ILE A 252 15.20 -1.51 7.77
N GLN A 253 16.11 -2.48 7.74
CA GLN A 253 17.36 -2.38 8.49
C GLN A 253 18.43 -3.33 7.94
N PHE A 254 19.69 -2.90 7.94
CA PHE A 254 20.86 -3.78 7.78
C PHE A 254 21.61 -3.95 9.10
N LEU A 255 22.11 -5.17 9.32
CA LEU A 255 22.89 -5.55 10.48
C LEU A 255 24.08 -6.41 10.04
N SER A 256 25.21 -6.26 10.70
CA SER A 256 26.29 -7.24 10.64
C SER A 256 26.18 -8.18 11.83
N ASN A 257 26.25 -9.48 11.61
CA ASN A 257 26.38 -10.42 12.70
C ASN A 257 27.84 -10.41 13.21
N PRO A 258 28.11 -9.97 14.45
CA PRO A 258 29.48 -9.85 14.95
C PRO A 258 30.19 -11.19 15.15
N ALA A 259 29.45 -12.31 15.20
CA ALA A 259 30.03 -13.64 15.42
C ALA A 259 30.55 -14.30 14.14
N ASN A 260 29.96 -13.99 12.98
CA ASN A 260 30.27 -14.66 11.72
C ASN A 260 30.35 -13.75 10.50
N GLU A 261 30.16 -12.44 10.68
CA GLU A 261 30.24 -11.40 9.63
C GLU A 261 29.13 -11.47 8.57
N ASP A 262 28.05 -12.24 8.80
CA ASP A 262 26.89 -12.26 7.91
C ASP A 262 26.28 -10.86 7.80
N VAL A 263 25.90 -10.47 6.58
CA VAL A 263 25.06 -9.29 6.34
C VAL A 263 23.60 -9.72 6.45
N LEU A 264 22.92 -9.25 7.49
CA LEU A 264 21.52 -9.54 7.78
C LEU A 264 20.65 -8.32 7.43
N MET A 265 19.42 -8.58 7.00
CA MET A 265 18.44 -7.57 6.67
C MET A 265 17.09 -7.90 7.32
N LEU A 266 16.42 -6.89 7.88
CA LEU A 266 15.07 -7.06 8.43
C LEU A 266 14.04 -6.76 7.35
N ASN A 267 13.17 -7.72 7.07
CA ASN A 267 12.05 -7.57 6.14
C ASN A 267 10.75 -7.38 6.93
N PHE A 268 10.19 -6.17 6.87
CA PHE A 268 9.05 -5.76 7.67
C PHE A 268 7.78 -6.55 7.34
N LEU A 269 7.32 -6.50 6.09
CA LEU A 269 6.06 -7.15 5.70
C LEU A 269 6.13 -8.67 5.68
N GLY A 270 7.29 -9.24 5.41
CA GLY A 270 7.49 -10.69 5.43
C GLY A 270 7.66 -11.26 6.84
N GLY A 271 7.94 -10.41 7.85
CA GLY A 271 8.24 -10.84 9.21
C GLY A 271 9.49 -11.71 9.31
N ARG A 272 10.54 -11.39 8.55
CA ARG A 272 11.72 -12.26 8.39
C ARG A 272 13.03 -11.52 8.61
N ILE A 273 14.03 -12.27 9.04
CA ILE A 273 15.44 -11.90 8.96
C ILE A 273 15.99 -12.58 7.70
N LEU A 274 16.46 -11.78 6.75
CA LEU A 274 17.11 -12.25 5.54
C LEU A 274 18.62 -12.15 5.71
N LYS A 275 19.35 -12.99 4.98
CA LYS A 275 20.81 -12.97 4.92
C LYS A 275 21.23 -12.72 3.48
N LEU A 276 22.16 -11.78 3.27
CA LEU A 276 22.79 -11.59 1.96
C LEU A 276 23.61 -12.85 1.65
N ALA A 277 23.40 -13.41 0.47
CA ALA A 277 24.13 -14.57 0.00
C ALA A 277 24.74 -14.25 -1.36
N GLY A 278 26.02 -14.60 -1.52
CA GLY A 278 26.67 -14.62 -2.82
C GLY A 278 26.31 -15.94 -3.49
N GLN A 279 25.43 -15.90 -4.50
CA GLN A 279 25.13 -17.06 -5.32
C GLN A 279 25.81 -16.90 -6.67
N THR A 280 26.44 -17.97 -7.17
CA THR A 280 26.38 -18.26 -8.61
C THR A 280 24.91 -18.49 -8.92
N ALA A 281 24.32 -17.70 -9.81
CA ALA A 281 22.89 -17.73 -10.13
C ALA A 281 22.33 -19.15 -10.09
N ASP A 282 21.28 -19.38 -9.28
CA ASP A 282 20.38 -20.52 -9.52
C ASP A 282 19.99 -20.48 -11.00
N LEU A 283 19.85 -21.66 -11.64
CA LEU A 283 19.65 -21.85 -13.09
C LEU A 283 19.06 -20.60 -13.74
N PRO A 284 19.82 -19.91 -14.62
CA PRO A 284 19.42 -18.60 -15.11
C PRO A 284 17.99 -18.67 -15.62
N PHE A 285 17.15 -17.70 -15.24
CA PHE A 285 15.84 -17.55 -15.84
C PHE A 285 16.00 -17.63 -17.36
N PRO A 286 15.08 -18.28 -18.09
CA PRO A 286 15.12 -18.29 -19.55
C PRO A 286 15.40 -16.89 -20.10
N GLU A 287 16.36 -16.77 -21.03
CA GLU A 287 16.74 -15.45 -21.55
C GLU A 287 15.67 -14.91 -22.51
N THR A 288 14.89 -15.81 -23.10
CA THR A 288 13.79 -15.49 -24.02
C THR A 288 12.47 -16.09 -23.58
N LEU A 289 11.37 -15.52 -24.05
CA LEU A 289 10.03 -16.02 -23.76
C LEU A 289 9.80 -17.40 -24.42
N SER A 290 10.35 -17.64 -25.62
CA SER A 290 10.26 -18.96 -26.26
C SER A 290 10.92 -20.08 -25.43
N GLU A 291 12.06 -19.79 -24.79
CA GLU A 291 12.75 -20.75 -23.90
C GLU A 291 11.96 -21.10 -22.64
N THR A 292 10.99 -20.27 -22.23
CA THR A 292 10.12 -20.60 -21.08
C THR A 292 9.19 -21.80 -21.36
N GLY A 293 8.91 -22.09 -22.63
CA GLY A 293 7.95 -23.10 -23.03
C GLY A 293 6.49 -22.76 -22.71
N ILE A 294 6.17 -21.52 -22.33
CA ILE A 294 4.78 -21.12 -22.03
C ILE A 294 3.91 -21.15 -23.30
N PHE A 295 4.44 -20.65 -24.42
CA PHE A 295 3.73 -20.56 -25.69
C PHE A 295 4.30 -21.53 -26.71
N ALA A 296 3.41 -22.24 -27.41
CA ALA A 296 3.74 -23.06 -28.57
C ALA A 296 3.99 -22.19 -29.81
N ASP A 297 3.29 -21.06 -29.92
CA ASP A 297 3.47 -20.07 -30.97
C ASP A 297 3.41 -18.64 -30.39
N LEU A 298 4.45 -17.85 -30.64
CA LEU A 298 4.53 -16.46 -30.20
C LEU A 298 3.77 -15.51 -31.14
N ALA A 299 3.47 -15.92 -32.37
CA ALA A 299 2.78 -15.09 -33.36
C ALA A 299 1.35 -14.77 -32.96
N ASP A 300 0.67 -15.67 -32.23
CA ASP A 300 -0.69 -15.49 -31.71
C ASP A 300 -0.80 -15.78 -30.20
N LEU A 301 0.32 -16.08 -29.54
CA LEU A 301 0.38 -16.49 -28.13
C LEU A 301 -0.41 -17.76 -27.84
N THR A 302 -0.46 -18.70 -28.79
CA THR A 302 -1.02 -20.03 -28.55
C THR A 302 -0.26 -20.71 -27.42
N PRO A 303 -0.92 -21.05 -26.30
CA PRO A 303 -0.27 -21.68 -25.15
C PRO A 303 0.14 -23.13 -25.44
N ASN A 304 1.24 -23.59 -24.82
CA ASN A 304 1.53 -25.03 -24.76
C ASN A 304 0.49 -25.77 -23.89
N PRO A 305 0.31 -27.10 -24.07
CA PRO A 305 -0.58 -27.90 -23.23
C PRO A 305 -0.27 -27.74 -21.73
N GLY A 306 -1.31 -27.54 -20.91
CA GLY A 306 -1.19 -27.30 -19.47
C GLY A 306 -1.10 -25.81 -19.07
N VAL A 307 -0.98 -24.91 -20.04
CA VAL A 307 -1.08 -23.45 -19.82
C VAL A 307 -2.51 -23.01 -20.11
N VAL A 308 -3.25 -22.63 -19.07
CA VAL A 308 -4.70 -22.42 -19.14
C VAL A 308 -5.04 -20.95 -19.13
N GLY A 309 -5.66 -20.47 -20.21
CA GLY A 309 -6.11 -19.09 -20.34
C GLY A 309 -7.31 -18.79 -19.43
N TYR A 310 -7.35 -17.59 -18.87
CA TYR A 310 -8.50 -17.10 -18.11
C TYR A 310 -8.63 -15.58 -18.23
N ALA A 311 -9.83 -15.06 -17.96
CA ALA A 311 -10.10 -13.63 -17.95
C ALA A 311 -10.78 -13.25 -16.62
N PRO A 312 -10.20 -12.33 -15.83
CA PRO A 312 -10.91 -11.70 -14.74
C PRO A 312 -12.10 -10.90 -15.26
N ASN A 313 -13.16 -10.83 -14.47
CA ASN A 313 -14.35 -10.06 -14.81
C ASN A 313 -14.10 -8.54 -14.77
N MET A 314 -13.12 -8.08 -13.98
CA MET A 314 -12.70 -6.68 -13.92
C MET A 314 -11.17 -6.58 -13.89
N ALA A 315 -10.60 -6.02 -14.95
CA ALA A 315 -9.16 -5.81 -15.04
C ALA A 315 -8.73 -4.53 -14.30
N PHE A 316 -7.65 -4.62 -13.51
CA PHE A 316 -6.98 -3.44 -12.94
C PHE A 316 -6.42 -2.52 -14.05
N TRP A 317 -6.34 -1.23 -13.74
CA TRP A 317 -5.80 -0.17 -14.59
C TRP A 317 -4.29 -0.36 -14.81
N SER A 318 -3.83 -0.18 -16.05
CA SER A 318 -2.41 -0.26 -16.40
C SER A 318 -2.15 0.51 -17.70
N ASP A 319 -2.39 1.82 -17.65
CA ASP A 319 -2.12 2.79 -18.71
C ASP A 319 -2.63 2.37 -20.11
N TYR A 320 -3.93 2.06 -20.19
CA TYR A 320 -4.62 1.59 -21.40
C TYR A 320 -4.21 0.21 -21.94
N ALA A 321 -3.34 -0.55 -21.26
CA ALA A 321 -2.94 -1.85 -21.76
C ALA A 321 -4.06 -2.90 -21.70
N VAL A 322 -4.19 -3.62 -22.81
CA VAL A 322 -5.04 -4.80 -22.97
C VAL A 322 -4.28 -6.01 -22.44
N LYS A 323 -4.95 -6.84 -21.62
CA LYS A 323 -4.27 -7.87 -20.84
C LYS A 323 -4.86 -9.26 -21.07
N SER A 324 -4.01 -10.19 -21.48
CA SER A 324 -4.30 -11.63 -21.54
C SER A 324 -3.62 -12.36 -20.40
N ARG A 325 -4.24 -13.43 -19.87
CA ARG A 325 -3.73 -14.13 -18.68
C ARG A 325 -3.84 -15.64 -18.82
N TRP A 326 -2.89 -16.33 -18.19
CA TRP A 326 -2.87 -17.77 -18.06
C TRP A 326 -2.43 -18.18 -16.66
N PHE A 327 -2.78 -19.39 -16.25
CA PHE A 327 -2.22 -20.04 -15.06
C PHE A 327 -1.67 -21.42 -15.42
N ILE A 328 -0.76 -21.91 -14.58
CA ILE A 328 -0.07 -23.20 -14.77
C ILE A 328 0.02 -23.89 -13.41
N LEU A 329 -0.44 -25.15 -13.33
CA LEU A 329 -0.08 -26.06 -12.25
C LEU A 329 1.02 -27.00 -12.74
N THR A 330 2.21 -26.89 -12.17
CA THR A 330 3.39 -27.65 -12.59
C THR A 330 3.32 -29.13 -12.23
N ASN A 331 2.51 -29.47 -11.23
CA ASN A 331 2.26 -30.85 -10.82
C ASN A 331 0.78 -31.18 -10.97
N THR A 332 0.47 -32.27 -11.67
CA THR A 332 -0.89 -32.69 -12.01
C THR A 332 -1.73 -33.11 -10.80
N THR A 333 -1.10 -33.39 -9.65
CA THR A 333 -1.81 -33.71 -8.40
C THR A 333 -2.15 -32.48 -7.57
N ASP A 334 -1.55 -31.33 -7.87
CA ASP A 334 -1.74 -30.13 -7.06
C ASP A 334 -3.12 -29.54 -7.27
N ARG A 335 -3.65 -28.89 -6.23
CA ARG A 335 -4.99 -28.31 -6.22
C ARG A 335 -4.96 -26.95 -5.52
N VAL A 336 -5.80 -26.04 -5.99
CA VAL A 336 -6.04 -24.74 -5.37
C VAL A 336 -7.15 -24.87 -4.33
N THR A 337 -6.98 -24.28 -3.16
CA THR A 337 -8.06 -24.17 -2.17
C THR A 337 -8.73 -22.81 -2.30
N MET A 338 -10.01 -22.82 -2.69
CA MET A 338 -10.80 -21.62 -2.89
C MET A 338 -11.42 -21.14 -1.58
N SER A 339 -11.63 -19.82 -1.50
CA SER A 339 -12.41 -19.16 -0.45
C SER A 339 -13.55 -18.36 -1.08
N ARG A 340 -14.73 -18.31 -0.46
CA ARG A 340 -15.87 -17.50 -0.96
C ARG A 340 -15.50 -16.02 -1.04
N GLU A 341 -14.82 -15.51 0.00
CA GLU A 341 -14.31 -14.14 0.08
C GLU A 341 -12.81 -14.14 0.41
N GLY A 342 -12.11 -13.11 -0.03
CA GLY A 342 -10.67 -12.96 0.20
C GLY A 342 -9.79 -13.91 -0.62
N ASN A 343 -8.62 -14.24 -0.07
CA ASN A 343 -7.55 -14.90 -0.81
C ASN A 343 -7.77 -16.41 -0.92
N TRP A 344 -7.40 -16.96 -2.07
CA TRP A 344 -7.25 -18.40 -2.27
C TRP A 344 -5.85 -18.86 -1.82
N THR A 345 -5.71 -20.17 -1.59
CA THR A 345 -4.42 -20.79 -1.27
C THR A 345 -3.90 -21.57 -2.46
N PHE A 346 -2.62 -21.35 -2.78
CA PHE A 346 -1.99 -21.88 -3.99
C PHE A 346 -0.83 -22.82 -3.66
N PRO A 347 -0.67 -23.92 -4.42
CA PRO A 347 0.45 -24.84 -4.27
C PRO A 347 1.78 -24.20 -4.71
N GLU A 348 2.88 -24.71 -4.17
CA GLU A 348 4.23 -24.36 -4.63
C GLU A 348 4.42 -24.75 -6.10
N GLY A 349 5.11 -23.91 -6.87
CA GLY A 349 5.34 -24.11 -8.30
C GLY A 349 4.21 -23.58 -9.19
N MET A 350 3.05 -23.22 -8.64
CA MET A 350 1.98 -22.60 -9.44
C MET A 350 2.45 -21.28 -10.05
N MET A 351 2.10 -21.06 -11.32
CA MET A 351 2.52 -19.87 -12.08
C MET A 351 1.31 -19.13 -12.65
N TRP A 352 1.44 -17.81 -12.76
CA TRP A 352 0.52 -16.95 -13.49
C TRP A 352 1.29 -16.16 -14.54
N VAL A 353 0.76 -16.15 -15.76
CA VAL A 353 1.31 -15.40 -16.88
C VAL A 353 0.35 -14.26 -17.19
N LYS A 354 0.90 -13.06 -17.38
CA LYS A 354 0.15 -11.87 -17.79
C LYS A 354 0.85 -11.21 -18.95
N HIS A 355 0.16 -11.12 -20.09
CA HIS A 355 0.66 -10.44 -21.28
C HIS A 355 -0.01 -9.08 -21.43
N PHE A 356 0.75 -8.09 -21.88
CA PHE A 356 0.30 -6.71 -22.07
C PHE A 356 0.51 -6.28 -23.51
N ASP A 357 -0.60 -5.97 -24.16
CA ASP A 357 -0.65 -5.30 -25.45
C ASP A 357 -1.04 -3.83 -25.25
N LEU A 358 -0.56 -2.96 -26.13
CA LEU A 358 -0.97 -1.56 -26.16
C LEU A 358 -1.41 -1.17 -27.57
N LEU A 359 -2.53 -0.46 -27.67
CA LEU A 359 -2.96 0.14 -28.93
C LEU A 359 -2.11 1.38 -29.19
N MET A 360 -1.29 1.34 -30.26
CA MET A 360 -0.43 2.45 -30.64
C MET A 360 -1.21 3.65 -31.18
N GLU A 361 -2.45 3.44 -31.61
CA GLU A 361 -3.47 4.46 -31.81
C GLU A 361 -4.67 4.14 -30.92
N ARG A 362 -5.05 5.08 -30.04
CA ARG A 362 -6.14 4.90 -29.09
C ARG A 362 -7.45 4.57 -29.81
N GLY A 363 -8.08 3.47 -29.39
CA GLY A 363 -9.34 3.00 -29.96
C GLY A 363 -9.22 2.26 -31.30
N ASN A 364 -8.00 2.02 -31.81
CA ASN A 364 -7.78 1.27 -33.05
C ASN A 364 -7.08 -0.09 -32.78
N PRO A 365 -7.84 -1.20 -32.67
CA PRO A 365 -7.30 -2.53 -32.41
C PRO A 365 -6.26 -3.01 -33.44
N ALA A 366 -6.30 -2.52 -34.68
CA ALA A 366 -5.35 -2.90 -35.73
C ALA A 366 -3.93 -2.40 -35.46
N THR A 367 -3.77 -1.49 -34.49
CA THR A 367 -2.47 -0.94 -34.08
C THR A 367 -1.93 -1.56 -32.78
N SER A 368 -2.50 -2.69 -32.35
CA SER A 368 -2.05 -3.40 -31.17
C SER A 368 -0.58 -3.82 -31.30
N LYS A 369 0.20 -3.52 -30.26
CA LYS A 369 1.62 -3.88 -30.15
C LYS A 369 1.86 -4.62 -28.83
N ARG A 370 2.58 -5.74 -28.92
CA ARG A 370 3.07 -6.48 -27.76
C ARG A 370 4.12 -5.66 -27.01
N ILE A 371 3.93 -5.49 -25.71
CA ILE A 371 4.82 -4.68 -24.87
C ILE A 371 5.63 -5.57 -23.93
N GLU A 372 4.94 -6.39 -23.12
CA GLU A 372 5.58 -7.22 -22.11
C GLU A 372 4.79 -8.50 -21.79
N THR A 373 5.50 -9.50 -21.28
CA THR A 373 4.90 -10.70 -20.66
C THR A 373 5.53 -10.88 -19.27
N ARG A 374 4.70 -10.97 -18.23
CA ARG A 374 5.12 -11.20 -16.85
C ARG A 374 4.74 -12.60 -16.40
N VAL A 375 5.61 -13.25 -15.65
CA VAL A 375 5.41 -14.55 -15.01
C VAL A 375 5.59 -14.37 -13.51
N LEU A 376 4.54 -14.67 -12.75
CA LEU A 376 4.58 -14.76 -11.29
C LEU A 376 4.63 -16.24 -10.90
N VAL A 377 5.55 -16.62 -10.03
CA VAL A 377 5.73 -18.00 -9.57
C VAL A 377 5.57 -18.06 -8.05
N ARG A 378 4.73 -18.99 -7.57
CA ARG A 378 4.64 -19.32 -6.14
C ARG A 378 5.79 -20.27 -5.78
N ASN A 379 6.54 -19.98 -4.73
CA ASN A 379 7.59 -20.86 -4.19
C ASN A 379 7.35 -21.12 -2.69
N ALA A 380 8.10 -22.03 -2.05
CA ALA A 380 7.96 -22.30 -0.60
C ALA A 380 8.04 -21.02 0.26
N SER A 381 8.82 -20.04 -0.17
CA SER A 381 9.10 -18.81 0.57
C SER A 381 8.10 -17.67 0.31
N GLY A 382 7.18 -17.79 -0.65
CA GLY A 382 6.32 -16.69 -1.09
C GLY A 382 6.12 -16.72 -2.60
N SER A 383 6.46 -15.63 -3.28
CA SER A 383 6.38 -15.54 -4.73
C SER A 383 7.55 -14.74 -5.29
N TYR A 384 7.86 -14.93 -6.57
CA TYR A 384 8.74 -14.04 -7.32
C TYR A 384 8.16 -13.76 -8.72
N GLY A 385 8.50 -12.59 -9.27
CA GLY A 385 8.09 -12.19 -10.61
C GLY A 385 9.29 -12.08 -11.54
N VAL A 386 9.10 -12.48 -12.80
CA VAL A 386 10.01 -12.19 -13.91
C VAL A 386 9.24 -11.63 -15.09
N SER A 387 9.86 -10.75 -15.86
CA SER A 387 9.22 -10.06 -16.98
C SER A 387 10.07 -10.18 -18.23
N TYR A 388 9.42 -10.24 -19.39
CA TYR A 388 10.02 -10.31 -20.71
C TYR A 388 9.52 -9.13 -21.53
N ARG A 389 10.43 -8.38 -22.15
CA ARG A 389 10.10 -7.24 -23.01
C ARG A 389 10.09 -7.68 -24.46
N TRP A 390 9.01 -7.39 -25.16
CA TRP A 390 8.89 -7.71 -26.59
C TRP A 390 9.75 -6.81 -27.46
N ASN A 391 10.31 -7.38 -28.52
CA ASN A 391 10.99 -6.62 -29.57
C ASN A 391 9.97 -5.83 -30.42
N ASP A 392 10.44 -4.83 -31.17
CA ASP A 392 9.56 -3.97 -31.97
C ASP A 392 8.80 -4.72 -33.07
N ALA A 393 9.33 -5.86 -33.53
CA ALA A 393 8.68 -6.72 -34.51
C ALA A 393 7.57 -7.61 -33.91
N GLY A 394 7.44 -7.68 -32.58
CA GLY A 394 6.46 -8.53 -31.89
C GLY A 394 6.69 -10.03 -32.08
N THR A 395 7.94 -10.45 -32.33
CA THR A 395 8.30 -11.84 -32.70
C THR A 395 8.96 -12.63 -31.56
N GLU A 396 9.57 -11.94 -30.60
CA GLU A 396 10.22 -12.54 -29.43
C GLU A 396 10.23 -11.52 -28.28
N ALA A 397 10.32 -12.01 -27.05
CA ALA A 397 10.54 -11.20 -25.86
C ALA A 397 11.76 -11.67 -25.07
N VAL A 398 12.55 -10.73 -24.56
CA VAL A 398 13.81 -10.99 -23.84
C VAL A 398 13.65 -10.65 -22.37
N LEU A 399 14.27 -11.45 -21.51
CA LEU A 399 14.28 -11.27 -20.06
C LEU A 399 14.69 -9.84 -19.70
N VAL A 400 13.85 -9.20 -18.90
CA VAL A 400 14.11 -7.86 -18.38
C VAL A 400 15.17 -7.93 -17.29
N PRO A 401 16.11 -6.97 -17.23
CA PRO A 401 17.09 -6.87 -16.14
C PRO A 401 16.44 -6.88 -14.76
N ASP A 402 17.20 -7.27 -13.73
CA ASP A 402 16.68 -7.36 -12.36
C ASP A 402 16.05 -6.07 -11.86
N ALA A 403 16.66 -4.94 -12.23
CA ALA A 403 16.24 -3.58 -11.91
C ALA A 403 15.05 -3.09 -12.76
N GLY A 404 14.41 -3.95 -13.56
CA GLY A 404 13.35 -3.56 -14.48
C GLY A 404 13.85 -2.68 -15.63
N VAL A 405 12.93 -2.09 -16.41
CA VAL A 405 13.28 -1.16 -17.49
C VAL A 405 12.22 -0.08 -17.69
N ASN A 406 12.69 1.14 -17.96
CA ASN A 406 11.88 2.28 -18.39
C ASN A 406 12.09 2.53 -19.88
N PHE A 407 11.01 2.82 -20.61
CA PHE A 407 11.09 3.26 -22.00
C PHE A 407 9.85 4.07 -22.38
N SER A 408 9.98 4.87 -23.43
CA SER A 408 8.89 5.67 -23.96
C SER A 408 8.26 5.01 -25.18
N LEU A 409 6.95 5.17 -25.33
CA LEU A 409 6.13 4.68 -26.44
C LEU A 409 5.51 5.89 -27.15
N SER A 410 5.62 5.91 -28.48
CA SER A 410 4.93 6.92 -29.30
C SER A 410 3.53 6.42 -29.64
N ILE A 411 2.52 7.09 -29.08
CA ILE A 411 1.11 6.74 -29.24
C ILE A 411 0.40 7.86 -29.99
N THR A 412 -0.61 7.52 -30.78
CA THR A 412 -1.55 8.50 -31.35
C THR A 412 -2.83 8.53 -30.52
N ASN A 413 -3.19 9.69 -29.98
CA ASN A 413 -4.44 9.90 -29.26
C ASN A 413 -5.26 11.00 -29.95
N ALA A 414 -6.49 10.68 -30.38
CA ALA A 414 -7.35 11.60 -31.13
C ALA A 414 -6.63 12.26 -32.34
N GLY A 415 -5.79 11.51 -33.04
CA GLY A 415 -5.01 11.98 -34.19
C GLY A 415 -3.76 12.81 -33.84
N GLN A 416 -3.44 13.01 -32.56
CA GLN A 416 -2.24 13.72 -32.11
C GLN A 416 -1.19 12.75 -31.54
N PRO A 417 0.10 12.91 -31.89
CA PRO A 417 1.17 12.12 -31.30
C PRO A 417 1.41 12.52 -29.84
N THR A 418 1.46 11.53 -28.95
CA THR A 418 1.74 11.66 -27.52
C THR A 418 2.83 10.66 -27.14
N VAL A 419 3.71 11.05 -26.22
CA VAL A 419 4.70 10.15 -25.62
C VAL A 419 4.13 9.59 -24.33
N GLN A 420 3.94 8.28 -24.27
CA GLN A 420 3.58 7.57 -23.05
C GLN A 420 4.83 6.92 -22.45
N GLN A 421 5.05 7.10 -21.15
CA GLN A 421 6.10 6.37 -20.43
C GLN A 421 5.62 4.98 -20.03
N TRP A 422 6.52 4.00 -20.04
CA TRP A 422 6.23 2.63 -19.64
C TRP A 422 7.32 2.08 -18.72
N ARG A 423 6.89 1.51 -17.59
CA ARG A 423 7.75 0.81 -16.63
C ARG A 423 7.41 -0.68 -16.65
N ILE A 424 8.39 -1.51 -16.99
CA ILE A 424 8.35 -2.92 -16.61
C ILE A 424 9.02 -3.02 -15.24
N PRO A 425 8.31 -3.48 -14.19
CA PRO A 425 8.82 -3.49 -12.83
C PRO A 425 10.02 -4.42 -12.68
N SER A 426 10.87 -4.07 -11.71
CA SER A 426 11.95 -4.88 -11.18
C SER A 426 11.37 -6.12 -10.50
N ARG A 427 12.23 -7.12 -10.27
CA ARG A 427 11.82 -8.34 -9.54
C ARG A 427 11.36 -8.02 -8.12
N ALA A 428 11.96 -7.00 -7.50
CA ALA A 428 11.61 -6.53 -6.17
C ALA A 428 10.30 -5.74 -6.14
N GLU A 429 10.05 -4.87 -7.12
CA GLU A 429 8.81 -4.09 -7.24
C GLU A 429 7.57 -4.99 -7.38
N CYS A 430 7.70 -6.17 -8.00
CA CYS A 430 6.62 -7.17 -7.99
C CYS A 430 6.15 -7.50 -6.57
N LEU A 431 7.07 -7.55 -5.60
CA LEU A 431 6.78 -7.93 -4.22
C LEU A 431 6.17 -6.78 -3.39
N VAL A 432 6.07 -5.57 -3.95
CA VAL A 432 5.34 -4.47 -3.33
C VAL A 432 3.84 -4.81 -3.25
N CYS A 433 3.29 -5.38 -4.33
CA CYS A 433 1.88 -5.74 -4.40
C CYS A 433 1.63 -7.22 -4.12
N HIS A 434 2.56 -8.12 -4.50
CA HIS A 434 2.39 -9.57 -4.40
C HIS A 434 2.75 -10.11 -2.99
N THR A 435 2.15 -9.51 -1.96
CA THR A 435 2.43 -9.80 -0.53
C THR A 435 1.65 -11.03 -0.02
N PRO A 436 2.06 -11.63 1.12
CA PRO A 436 1.27 -12.66 1.78
C PRO A 436 -0.14 -12.19 2.17
N ALA A 437 -0.26 -10.95 2.66
CA ALA A 437 -1.55 -10.37 3.06
C ALA A 437 -2.50 -10.26 1.87
N ALA A 438 -2.01 -9.86 0.70
CA ALA A 438 -2.77 -9.80 -0.56
C ALA A 438 -2.93 -11.17 -1.26
N GLY A 439 -2.44 -12.26 -0.66
CA GLY A 439 -2.62 -13.63 -1.16
C GLY A 439 -1.73 -14.00 -2.36
N HIS A 440 -0.72 -13.18 -2.67
CA HIS A 440 0.17 -13.30 -3.82
C HIS A 440 -0.49 -13.19 -5.21
N ALA A 441 -1.66 -13.79 -5.50
CA ALA A 441 -2.28 -13.75 -6.83
C ALA A 441 -3.47 -12.78 -6.91
N LEU A 442 -3.19 -11.50 -7.16
CA LEU A 442 -4.15 -10.38 -7.01
C LEU A 442 -5.44 -10.47 -7.84
N SER A 443 -5.43 -11.17 -8.98
CA SER A 443 -6.60 -11.31 -9.87
C SER A 443 -7.07 -12.77 -10.01
N PHE A 444 -6.78 -13.61 -9.01
CA PHE A 444 -7.15 -15.03 -9.01
C PHE A 444 -7.87 -15.38 -7.71
N ASN A 445 -9.11 -14.91 -7.61
CA ASN A 445 -9.99 -15.10 -6.46
C ASN A 445 -11.44 -15.19 -6.94
N THR A 446 -12.36 -15.49 -6.02
CA THR A 446 -13.78 -15.71 -6.34
C THR A 446 -14.42 -14.51 -7.03
N ARG A 447 -14.24 -13.29 -6.50
CA ARG A 447 -14.88 -12.10 -7.08
C ARG A 447 -14.41 -11.77 -8.49
N GLN A 448 -13.16 -12.11 -8.81
CA GLN A 448 -12.55 -11.89 -10.12
C GLN A 448 -12.87 -13.01 -11.11
N LEU A 449 -13.01 -14.25 -10.64
CA LEU A 449 -13.22 -15.43 -11.49
C LEU A 449 -14.69 -15.87 -11.55
N ASN A 450 -15.60 -15.28 -10.79
CA ASN A 450 -17.03 -15.51 -10.96
C ASN A 450 -17.57 -14.78 -12.20
N ALA A 451 -17.22 -15.31 -13.37
CA ALA A 451 -17.62 -14.79 -14.68
C ALA A 451 -17.65 -15.89 -15.75
N PRO A 452 -18.38 -15.67 -16.86
CA PRO A 452 -18.32 -16.52 -18.03
C PRO A 452 -16.89 -16.60 -18.59
N GLY A 453 -16.49 -17.78 -19.03
CA GLY A 453 -15.20 -17.99 -19.70
C GLY A 453 -15.16 -19.37 -20.36
N ALA A 454 -13.96 -19.80 -20.72
CA ALA A 454 -13.76 -21.12 -21.28
C ALA A 454 -12.44 -21.74 -20.80
N ILE A 455 -12.48 -23.04 -20.52
CA ILE A 455 -11.30 -23.88 -20.24
C ILE A 455 -11.37 -25.08 -21.19
N ALA A 456 -10.29 -25.31 -21.95
CA ALA A 456 -10.20 -26.41 -22.94
C ALA A 456 -11.41 -26.46 -23.91
N SER A 457 -11.81 -25.30 -24.43
CA SER A 457 -12.97 -25.11 -25.34
C SER A 457 -14.34 -25.41 -24.74
N VAL A 458 -14.44 -25.69 -23.43
CA VAL A 458 -15.70 -25.80 -22.70
C VAL A 458 -16.03 -24.44 -22.11
N SER A 459 -17.15 -23.85 -22.54
CA SER A 459 -17.63 -22.56 -22.03
C SER A 459 -18.61 -22.74 -20.88
N ASN A 460 -18.34 -22.08 -19.76
CA ASN A 460 -19.21 -21.98 -18.58
C ASN A 460 -18.65 -20.88 -17.65
N ASN A 461 -19.15 -20.76 -16.43
CA ASN A 461 -18.53 -19.95 -15.39
C ASN A 461 -17.15 -20.49 -15.00
N LEU A 462 -16.13 -19.62 -14.88
CA LEU A 462 -14.75 -20.03 -14.62
C LEU A 462 -14.58 -20.75 -13.27
N ILE A 463 -15.32 -20.39 -12.21
CA ILE A 463 -15.28 -21.12 -10.92
C ILE A 463 -15.72 -22.57 -11.13
N HIS A 464 -16.86 -22.76 -11.77
CA HIS A 464 -17.38 -24.09 -12.06
C HIS A 464 -16.44 -24.88 -12.97
N LEU A 465 -15.87 -24.24 -14.00
CA LEU A 465 -14.90 -24.88 -14.90
C LEU A 465 -13.65 -25.35 -14.14
N LEU A 466 -13.15 -24.55 -13.20
CA LEU A 466 -12.01 -24.93 -12.37
C LEU A 466 -12.31 -26.15 -11.48
N GLU A 467 -13.51 -26.19 -10.89
CA GLU A 467 -13.97 -27.31 -10.08
C GLU A 467 -14.09 -28.61 -10.90
N VAL A 468 -14.84 -28.59 -12.00
CA VAL A 468 -15.10 -29.81 -12.80
C VAL A 468 -13.87 -30.29 -13.58
N ALA A 469 -12.95 -29.39 -13.91
CA ALA A 469 -11.65 -29.76 -14.48
C ALA A 469 -10.66 -30.29 -13.42
N GLY A 470 -11.01 -30.25 -12.13
CA GLY A 470 -10.20 -30.78 -11.05
C GLY A 470 -8.99 -29.92 -10.71
N TYR A 471 -9.06 -28.59 -10.90
CA TYR A 471 -8.02 -27.66 -10.47
C TYR A 471 -8.11 -27.31 -8.98
N THR A 472 -9.25 -27.59 -8.33
CA THR A 472 -9.54 -27.16 -6.96
C THR A 472 -9.69 -28.33 -6.00
N SER A 473 -9.38 -28.10 -4.73
CA SER A 473 -9.52 -29.10 -3.65
C SER A 473 -10.91 -29.11 -3.01
N ASN A 474 -11.67 -28.03 -3.22
CA ASN A 474 -13.00 -27.79 -2.68
C ASN A 474 -13.86 -27.10 -3.74
N GLY A 475 -15.18 -27.25 -3.62
CA GLY A 475 -16.14 -26.45 -4.36
C GLY A 475 -16.69 -25.29 -3.52
N LEU A 476 -17.15 -24.24 -4.18
CA LEU A 476 -17.83 -23.10 -3.54
C LEU A 476 -19.36 -23.13 -3.73
N GLY A 477 -19.89 -24.08 -4.49
CA GLY A 477 -21.32 -24.19 -4.78
C GLY A 477 -21.66 -23.64 -6.16
N ASP A 478 -22.93 -23.28 -6.37
CA ASP A 478 -23.38 -22.70 -7.63
C ASP A 478 -22.77 -21.30 -7.82
N PRO A 479 -22.06 -21.01 -8.92
CA PRO A 479 -21.50 -19.69 -9.18
C PRO A 479 -22.52 -18.55 -9.23
N ALA A 480 -23.80 -18.85 -9.50
CA ALA A 480 -24.88 -17.87 -9.41
C ALA A 480 -25.06 -17.31 -7.98
N GLU A 481 -24.50 -17.98 -6.97
CA GLU A 481 -24.56 -17.58 -5.56
C GLU A 481 -23.28 -16.91 -5.08
N LEU A 482 -22.25 -16.83 -5.93
CA LEU A 482 -20.93 -16.33 -5.53
C LEU A 482 -20.81 -14.82 -5.79
N PRO A 483 -20.04 -14.10 -4.97
CA PRO A 483 -19.82 -12.68 -5.19
C PRO A 483 -18.98 -12.47 -6.46
N ARG A 484 -19.18 -11.34 -7.14
CA ARG A 484 -18.33 -10.87 -8.24
C ARG A 484 -18.04 -9.37 -8.12
N HIS A 485 -16.99 -8.90 -8.77
CA HIS A 485 -16.83 -7.44 -8.97
C HIS A 485 -17.84 -6.93 -10.00
N ILE A 486 -18.24 -5.67 -9.85
CA ILE A 486 -19.10 -4.96 -10.78
C ILE A 486 -18.24 -3.99 -11.59
N GLY A 487 -18.29 -4.13 -12.91
CA GLY A 487 -17.59 -3.29 -13.87
C GLY A 487 -18.11 -1.85 -13.86
N PRO A 488 -17.26 -0.87 -14.17
CA PRO A 488 -17.62 0.54 -14.14
C PRO A 488 -18.73 0.92 -15.13
N ASP A 489 -18.89 0.13 -16.20
CA ASP A 489 -19.86 0.28 -17.28
C ASP A 489 -21.19 -0.46 -17.06
N GLU A 490 -21.31 -1.29 -16.01
CA GLU A 490 -22.54 -2.00 -15.66
C GLU A 490 -23.52 -1.08 -14.91
N THR A 491 -24.10 -0.11 -15.63
CA THR A 491 -24.96 0.96 -15.09
C THR A 491 -26.28 0.49 -14.47
N GLU A 492 -26.65 -0.77 -14.63
CA GLU A 492 -27.76 -1.43 -13.94
C GLU A 492 -27.50 -1.66 -12.44
N TYR A 493 -26.26 -1.46 -11.99
CA TYR A 493 -25.86 -1.53 -10.58
C TYR A 493 -25.48 -0.13 -10.04
N SER A 494 -25.59 0.06 -8.72
CA SER A 494 -25.34 1.35 -8.06
C SER A 494 -23.92 1.89 -8.29
N LEU A 495 -23.75 3.22 -8.18
CA LEU A 495 -22.41 3.83 -8.27
C LEU A 495 -21.51 3.29 -7.16
N GLU A 496 -22.03 3.10 -5.95
CA GLU A 496 -21.25 2.55 -4.84
C GLU A 496 -20.73 1.13 -5.15
N ALA A 497 -21.55 0.23 -5.69
CA ALA A 497 -21.11 -1.13 -6.03
C ALA A 497 -19.95 -1.14 -7.05
N ARG A 498 -20.05 -0.27 -8.06
CA ARG A 498 -19.03 -0.07 -9.09
C ARG A 498 -17.77 0.59 -8.54
N ALA A 499 -17.93 1.63 -7.73
CA ALA A 499 -16.82 2.35 -7.10
C ALA A 499 -16.04 1.46 -6.13
N ARG A 500 -16.74 0.71 -5.27
CA ARG A 500 -16.14 -0.24 -4.32
C ARG A 500 -15.44 -1.39 -5.04
N SER A 501 -15.99 -1.87 -6.16
CA SER A 501 -15.31 -2.85 -7.02
C SER A 501 -14.02 -2.28 -7.60
N TYR A 502 -14.05 -1.07 -8.16
CA TYR A 502 -12.87 -0.40 -8.67
C TYR A 502 -11.77 -0.22 -7.61
N LEU A 503 -12.12 0.31 -6.44
CA LEU A 503 -11.19 0.49 -5.33
C LEU A 503 -10.61 -0.84 -4.85
N SER A 504 -11.41 -1.90 -4.78
CA SER A 504 -10.92 -3.22 -4.40
C SER A 504 -9.91 -3.79 -5.41
N VAL A 505 -10.15 -3.59 -6.70
CA VAL A 505 -9.30 -4.14 -7.77
C VAL A 505 -8.02 -3.33 -7.98
N ASN A 506 -8.04 -2.02 -7.72
CA ASN A 506 -6.92 -1.13 -8.01
C ASN A 506 -6.15 -0.66 -6.77
N CYS A 507 -6.77 -0.67 -5.59
CA CYS A 507 -6.19 -0.14 -4.35
C CYS A 507 -6.19 -1.17 -3.21
N GLY A 508 -7.17 -2.08 -3.19
CA GLY A 508 -7.46 -2.98 -2.07
C GLY A 508 -6.42 -4.06 -1.78
N TYR A 509 -5.39 -4.23 -2.60
CA TYR A 509 -4.24 -5.11 -2.30
C TYR A 509 -3.11 -4.38 -1.55
N CYS A 510 -3.11 -3.05 -1.56
CA CYS A 510 -2.22 -2.21 -0.74
C CYS A 510 -2.94 -1.68 0.49
N HIS A 511 -4.20 -1.24 0.35
CA HIS A 511 -5.03 -0.68 1.40
C HIS A 511 -5.95 -1.76 2.00
N MET A 512 -5.46 -2.48 3.01
CA MET A 512 -6.14 -3.61 3.66
C MET A 512 -6.23 -3.39 5.18
N GLY A 513 -6.46 -2.14 5.60
CA GLY A 513 -6.34 -1.74 7.01
C GLY A 513 -4.95 -2.07 7.56
N ALA A 514 -4.89 -2.64 8.76
CA ALA A 514 -3.62 -3.01 9.42
C ALA A 514 -2.82 -4.11 8.69
N ALA A 515 -3.44 -4.86 7.79
CA ALA A 515 -2.77 -5.90 7.00
C ALA A 515 -2.18 -5.37 5.69
N GLY A 516 -2.44 -4.09 5.35
CA GLY A 516 -2.00 -3.46 4.11
C GLY A 516 -0.48 -3.25 4.06
N SER A 517 0.02 -3.01 2.85
CA SER A 517 1.43 -2.73 2.60
C SER A 517 1.78 -1.24 2.72
N VAL A 518 0.78 -0.36 2.78
CA VAL A 518 0.99 1.09 2.82
C VAL A 518 0.40 1.72 4.09
N PRO A 519 1.01 2.79 4.62
CA PRO A 519 0.44 3.56 5.72
C PRO A 519 -0.86 4.23 5.27
N GLY A 520 -1.94 4.02 6.03
CA GLY A 520 -3.24 4.61 5.75
C GLY A 520 -4.32 3.68 6.25
N ALA A 521 -4.97 4.04 7.35
CA ALA A 521 -5.88 3.19 8.11
C ALA A 521 -7.24 2.99 7.41
N TRP A 522 -7.24 2.66 6.12
CA TRP A 522 -8.45 2.30 5.39
C TRP A 522 -8.31 0.99 4.61
N ASP A 523 -9.46 0.37 4.34
CA ASP A 523 -9.59 -0.93 3.71
C ASP A 523 -10.41 -0.85 2.42
N GLY A 524 -9.75 -1.11 1.28
CA GLY A 524 -10.37 -1.05 -0.03
C GLY A 524 -11.07 -2.32 -0.47
N ARG A 525 -11.03 -3.40 0.32
CA ARG A 525 -11.63 -4.69 -0.08
C ARG A 525 -13.14 -4.58 -0.14
N ALA A 526 -13.72 -5.12 -1.20
CA ALA A 526 -15.16 -4.98 -1.49
C ALA A 526 -16.10 -5.68 -0.50
N PHE A 527 -15.59 -6.59 0.34
CA PHE A 527 -16.35 -7.33 1.36
C PHE A 527 -16.22 -6.72 2.77
N VAL A 528 -15.74 -5.48 2.87
CA VAL A 528 -15.68 -4.73 4.12
C VAL A 528 -16.79 -3.69 4.08
N LYS A 529 -17.62 -3.67 5.14
CA LYS A 529 -18.73 -2.73 5.29
C LYS A 529 -18.24 -1.30 5.12
N LEU A 530 -19.03 -0.45 4.47
CA LEU A 530 -18.59 0.87 4.03
C LEU A 530 -17.92 1.70 5.14
N PHE A 531 -18.49 1.75 6.33
CA PHE A 531 -17.93 2.53 7.45
C PHE A 531 -16.82 1.79 8.22
N ASP A 532 -16.80 0.45 8.20
CA ASP A 532 -15.70 -0.34 8.78
C ASP A 532 -14.42 -0.24 7.95
N THR A 533 -14.53 0.22 6.70
CA THR A 533 -13.35 0.49 5.87
C THR A 533 -12.48 1.59 6.43
N GLY A 534 -12.98 2.46 7.32
CA GLY A 534 -12.26 3.66 7.77
C GLY A 534 -12.03 4.70 6.66
N MET A 535 -12.61 4.52 5.46
CA MET A 535 -12.40 5.41 4.31
C MET A 535 -13.31 6.65 4.36
N ILE A 536 -14.54 6.51 4.87
CA ILE A 536 -15.51 7.60 4.89
C ILE A 536 -15.24 8.48 6.12
N LEU A 537 -14.95 9.76 5.88
CA LEU A 537 -14.52 10.74 6.89
C LEU A 537 -13.29 10.29 7.71
N GLY A 538 -12.54 9.32 7.21
CA GLY A 538 -11.35 8.81 7.89
C GLY A 538 -10.20 9.80 7.84
N GLU A 539 -9.45 9.87 8.94
CA GLU A 539 -8.28 10.72 9.07
C GLU A 539 -7.11 10.16 8.26
N ALA A 540 -6.56 10.99 7.36
CA ALA A 540 -5.33 10.69 6.66
C ALA A 540 -4.13 11.19 7.48
N GLY A 541 -3.04 10.40 7.50
CA GLY A 541 -1.77 10.85 8.09
C GLY A 541 -1.17 12.06 7.36
N SER A 542 -1.53 12.22 6.08
CA SER A 542 -1.19 13.35 5.22
C SER A 542 -2.47 13.88 4.56
N ASN A 543 -2.97 15.03 5.03
CA ASN A 543 -4.22 15.68 4.65
C ASN A 543 -4.04 16.96 3.79
N GLY A 544 -2.90 17.15 3.12
CA GLY A 544 -2.56 18.36 2.37
C GLY A 544 -2.63 19.69 3.17
N GLY A 545 -2.67 19.63 4.49
CA GLY A 545 -2.70 20.79 5.36
C GLY A 545 -4.04 21.41 5.64
N ASN A 546 -5.09 20.68 5.32
CA ASN A 546 -6.44 21.07 5.58
C ASN A 546 -7.13 19.98 6.41
N PRO A 547 -7.50 20.24 7.68
CA PRO A 547 -8.18 19.26 8.52
C PRO A 547 -9.56 18.85 8.01
N ALA A 548 -10.13 19.59 7.04
CA ALA A 548 -11.34 19.19 6.33
C ALA A 548 -11.06 18.06 5.33
N ASN A 549 -9.83 17.90 4.85
CA ASN A 549 -9.45 16.80 3.97
C ASN A 549 -9.50 15.47 4.75
N LYS A 550 -10.31 14.53 4.26
CA LYS A 550 -10.41 13.15 4.75
C LYS A 550 -10.12 12.18 3.61
N TYR A 551 -9.97 10.90 3.88
CA TYR A 551 -9.82 9.91 2.80
C TYR A 551 -10.92 10.06 1.74
N ILE A 552 -12.18 10.12 2.18
CA ILE A 552 -13.33 10.56 1.38
C ILE A 552 -14.28 11.40 2.25
N VAL A 553 -14.71 12.55 1.74
CA VAL A 553 -15.75 13.41 2.35
C VAL A 553 -17.02 13.31 1.51
N PRO A 554 -18.14 12.80 2.05
CA PRO A 554 -19.40 12.72 1.33
C PRO A 554 -19.83 14.07 0.74
N GLY A 555 -20.07 14.13 -0.57
CA GLY A 555 -20.51 15.33 -1.28
C GLY A 555 -19.39 16.33 -1.62
N ASP A 556 -18.16 16.09 -1.20
CA ASP A 556 -17.06 17.06 -1.31
C ASP A 556 -15.79 16.40 -1.86
N VAL A 557 -15.57 16.56 -3.17
CA VAL A 557 -14.41 16.01 -3.85
C VAL A 557 -13.14 16.81 -3.62
N ASP A 558 -13.26 18.11 -3.34
CA ASP A 558 -12.10 18.98 -3.08
C ASP A 558 -11.37 18.55 -1.81
N HIS A 559 -12.13 18.07 -0.82
CA HIS A 559 -11.63 17.54 0.44
C HIS A 559 -11.50 16.01 0.49
N SER A 560 -11.70 15.29 -0.62
CA SER A 560 -11.57 13.83 -0.71
C SER A 560 -10.19 13.41 -1.22
N ILE A 561 -9.31 12.96 -0.33
CA ILE A 561 -7.91 12.66 -0.62
C ILE A 561 -7.75 11.53 -1.64
N ILE A 562 -8.54 10.44 -1.53
CA ILE A 562 -8.42 9.30 -2.46
C ILE A 562 -8.68 9.76 -3.90
N TRP A 563 -9.73 10.56 -4.11
CA TRP A 563 -10.05 11.10 -5.43
C TRP A 563 -8.93 12.02 -5.94
N ASN A 564 -8.41 12.91 -5.10
CA ASN A 564 -7.34 13.82 -5.48
C ASN A 564 -6.02 13.08 -5.82
N ARG A 565 -5.68 12.01 -5.09
CA ARG A 565 -4.51 11.17 -5.39
C ARG A 565 -4.69 10.36 -6.68
N MET A 566 -5.91 9.93 -7.01
CA MET A 566 -6.19 9.29 -8.31
C MET A 566 -6.06 10.29 -9.47
N GLY A 567 -6.48 11.54 -9.26
CA GLY A 567 -6.49 12.60 -10.26
C GLY A 567 -5.22 13.45 -10.35
N GLU A 568 -4.24 13.24 -9.46
CA GLU A 568 -3.06 14.11 -9.28
C GLU A 568 -3.48 15.58 -9.16
N SER A 569 -4.49 15.84 -8.31
CA SER A 569 -5.10 17.16 -8.13
C SER A 569 -4.91 17.69 -6.71
N ASN A 570 -5.14 19.00 -6.54
CA ASN A 570 -5.01 19.71 -5.26
C ASN A 570 -3.65 19.50 -4.55
N GLY A 571 -2.57 19.33 -5.33
CA GLY A 571 -1.21 19.21 -4.81
C GLY A 571 -0.88 17.87 -4.15
N PHE A 572 -1.78 16.87 -4.24
CA PHE A 572 -1.52 15.53 -3.73
C PHE A 572 -0.68 14.71 -4.71
N SER A 573 0.28 13.95 -4.17
CA SER A 573 1.04 12.98 -4.95
C SER A 573 0.15 11.83 -5.44
N ARG A 574 0.42 11.40 -6.68
CA ARG A 574 -0.39 10.42 -7.40
C ARG A 574 -0.33 9.02 -6.76
N MET A 575 -1.47 8.33 -6.76
CA MET A 575 -1.57 6.91 -6.41
C MET A 575 -2.24 6.10 -7.54
N PRO A 576 -1.81 4.84 -7.78
CA PRO A 576 -0.63 4.20 -7.17
C PRO A 576 0.68 4.80 -7.69
N PRO A 577 1.78 4.76 -6.90
CA PRO A 577 3.05 5.40 -7.25
C PRO A 577 3.90 4.52 -8.19
N LEU A 578 3.47 3.28 -8.44
CA LEU A 578 4.21 2.30 -9.22
C LEU A 578 3.43 1.85 -10.44
N ALA A 579 4.16 1.58 -11.53
CA ALA A 579 3.70 0.92 -12.75
C ALA A 579 2.53 1.60 -13.49
N THR A 580 2.29 2.89 -13.26
CA THR A 580 1.30 3.69 -13.99
C THR A 580 1.79 5.13 -14.18
N TYR A 581 1.62 5.67 -15.38
CA TYR A 581 1.92 7.05 -15.77
C TYR A 581 0.72 7.77 -16.38
N GLU A 582 -0.36 7.06 -16.74
CA GLU A 582 -1.56 7.66 -17.35
C GLU A 582 -2.73 7.72 -16.37
N LEU A 583 -3.52 8.78 -16.42
CA LEU A 583 -4.72 8.93 -15.58
C LEU A 583 -5.89 8.09 -16.11
N ASP A 584 -6.57 7.41 -15.20
CA ASP A 584 -7.80 6.67 -15.50
C ASP A 584 -9.02 7.58 -15.41
N HIS A 585 -9.19 8.46 -16.41
CA HIS A 585 -10.25 9.48 -16.39
C HIS A 585 -11.66 8.92 -16.20
N THR A 586 -11.95 7.74 -16.74
CA THR A 586 -13.26 7.08 -16.61
C THR A 586 -13.53 6.73 -15.15
N ASN A 587 -12.58 6.09 -14.46
CA ASN A 587 -12.81 5.68 -13.08
C ASN A 587 -12.59 6.81 -12.07
N ILE A 588 -11.79 7.84 -12.39
CA ILE A 588 -11.77 9.10 -11.65
C ILE A 588 -13.16 9.74 -11.65
N ALA A 589 -13.86 9.72 -12.78
CA ALA A 589 -15.25 10.20 -12.86
C ALA A 589 -16.22 9.30 -12.09
N LEU A 590 -16.07 7.98 -12.14
CA LEU A 590 -16.89 7.05 -11.35
C LEU A 590 -16.79 7.34 -9.84
N ILE A 591 -15.58 7.49 -9.32
CA ILE A 591 -15.37 7.79 -7.89
C ILE A 591 -15.93 9.17 -7.54
N ARG A 592 -15.73 10.18 -8.40
CA ARG A 592 -16.34 11.51 -8.25
C ARG A 592 -17.86 11.42 -8.10
N ASP A 593 -18.49 10.72 -9.04
CA ASP A 593 -19.95 10.66 -9.11
C ASP A 593 -20.53 9.86 -7.94
N TRP A 594 -19.85 8.81 -7.48
CA TRP A 594 -20.22 8.14 -6.23
C TRP A 594 -20.15 9.09 -5.02
N ILE A 595 -19.04 9.83 -4.86
CA ILE A 595 -18.84 10.78 -3.75
C ILE A 595 -19.92 11.86 -3.73
N VAL A 596 -20.29 12.39 -4.90
CA VAL A 596 -21.22 13.53 -5.02
C VAL A 596 -22.68 13.09 -4.98
N ASN A 597 -23.03 11.97 -5.64
CA ASN A 597 -24.43 11.66 -5.93
C ASN A 597 -25.06 10.61 -5.00
N GLU A 598 -24.29 9.63 -4.50
CA GLU A 598 -24.83 8.54 -3.68
C GLU A 598 -24.35 8.59 -2.23
N LEU A 599 -23.04 8.85 -2.02
CA LEU A 599 -22.44 8.81 -0.69
C LEU A 599 -23.06 9.77 0.34
N PRO A 600 -23.56 10.99 -0.01
CA PRO A 600 -24.21 11.88 0.96
C PRO A 600 -25.45 11.30 1.64
N ALA A 601 -26.08 10.28 1.05
CA ALA A 601 -27.24 9.59 1.61
C ALA A 601 -26.87 8.43 2.55
N ARG A 602 -25.59 8.04 2.61
CA ARG A 602 -25.12 6.93 3.46
C ARG A 602 -24.84 7.43 4.89
N GLN A 603 -25.22 6.62 5.87
CA GLN A 603 -24.98 6.88 7.30
C GLN A 603 -24.31 5.66 7.93
N SER A 604 -23.41 5.91 8.88
CA SER A 604 -23.01 4.89 9.86
C SER A 604 -24.20 4.56 10.75
N TYR A 605 -24.15 3.38 11.39
CA TYR A 605 -25.19 3.00 12.33
C TYR A 605 -25.29 4.00 13.49
N GLU A 606 -24.17 4.54 13.97
CA GLU A 606 -24.12 5.53 15.03
C GLU A 606 -24.80 6.85 14.60
N GLN A 607 -24.61 7.29 13.35
CA GLN A 607 -25.30 8.46 12.81
C GLN A 607 -26.81 8.21 12.69
N TRP A 608 -27.22 7.02 12.23
CA TRP A 608 -28.61 6.62 12.17
C TRP A 608 -29.24 6.56 13.57
N GLN A 609 -28.55 5.98 14.56
CA GLN A 609 -29.00 5.96 15.96
C GLN A 609 -29.22 7.37 16.50
N ILE A 610 -28.30 8.31 16.25
CA ILE A 610 -28.44 9.69 16.69
C ILE A 610 -29.64 10.36 16.00
N ALA A 611 -29.86 10.08 14.71
CA ALA A 611 -30.97 10.65 13.95
C ALA A 611 -32.34 10.20 14.51
N HIS A 612 -32.48 8.95 14.92
CA HIS A 612 -33.75 8.39 15.40
C HIS A 612 -33.95 8.49 16.91
N PHE A 613 -32.88 8.38 17.71
CA PHE A 613 -32.95 8.32 19.17
C PHE A 613 -32.26 9.50 19.89
N GLY A 614 -31.59 10.39 19.14
CA GLY A 614 -30.88 11.57 19.67
C GLY A 614 -29.51 11.30 20.28
N THR A 615 -29.15 10.04 20.55
CA THR A 615 -27.85 9.60 21.10
C THR A 615 -27.61 8.12 20.81
N THR A 616 -26.35 7.67 20.83
CA THR A 616 -25.98 6.26 20.58
C THR A 616 -26.31 5.33 21.74
N ASN A 617 -26.68 5.87 22.91
CA ASN A 617 -26.88 5.11 24.15
C ASN A 617 -28.31 5.23 24.72
N ALA A 618 -29.29 5.60 23.91
CA ALA A 618 -30.67 5.69 24.35
C ALA A 618 -31.23 4.28 24.65
N PRO A 619 -32.11 4.10 25.66
CA PRO A 619 -32.79 2.82 25.88
C PRO A 619 -33.55 2.37 24.62
N GLY A 620 -33.39 1.11 24.21
CA GLY A 620 -34.02 0.57 23.01
C GLY A 620 -33.32 0.92 21.69
N SER A 621 -32.18 1.64 21.70
CA SER A 621 -31.45 2.01 20.47
C SER A 621 -30.40 0.97 20.04
N GLY A 622 -30.20 -0.10 20.80
CA GLY A 622 -29.20 -1.13 20.49
C GLY A 622 -29.55 -1.89 19.21
N ARG A 623 -28.53 -2.42 18.51
CA ARG A 623 -28.70 -3.13 17.22
C ARG A 623 -29.72 -4.28 17.24
N GLY A 624 -29.88 -4.94 18.38
CA GLY A 624 -30.81 -6.06 18.57
C GLY A 624 -32.13 -5.68 19.27
N ASP A 625 -32.35 -4.40 19.54
CA ASP A 625 -33.61 -3.92 20.11
C ASP A 625 -34.64 -3.71 19.00
N ASP A 626 -35.92 -3.86 19.36
CA ASP A 626 -37.11 -3.68 18.51
C ASP A 626 -38.10 -2.78 19.30
N PRO A 627 -38.01 -1.45 19.16
CA PRO A 627 -38.74 -0.52 20.01
C PRO A 627 -40.20 -0.28 19.60
N ASP A 628 -40.54 -0.49 18.33
CA ASP A 628 -41.90 -0.36 17.79
C ASP A 628 -42.65 -1.69 17.66
N GLY A 629 -41.96 -2.82 17.85
CA GLY A 629 -42.58 -4.14 18.01
C GLY A 629 -43.02 -4.77 16.70
N ASP A 630 -42.44 -4.35 15.57
CA ASP A 630 -42.76 -4.87 14.24
C ASP A 630 -42.00 -6.16 13.90
N HIS A 631 -41.16 -6.63 14.83
CA HIS A 631 -40.25 -7.78 14.72
C HIS A 631 -39.01 -7.56 13.84
N SER A 632 -38.73 -6.32 13.44
CA SER A 632 -37.48 -5.89 12.79
C SER A 632 -36.59 -5.27 13.85
N VAL A 633 -35.40 -5.84 14.06
CA VAL A 633 -34.45 -5.20 15.00
C VAL A 633 -33.83 -3.96 14.37
N ASN A 634 -33.33 -3.03 15.18
CA ASN A 634 -32.72 -1.79 14.71
C ASN A 634 -31.61 -1.98 13.64
N GLU A 635 -30.86 -3.09 13.66
CA GLU A 635 -29.90 -3.42 12.59
C GLU A 635 -30.59 -3.64 11.24
N GLU A 636 -31.70 -4.38 11.23
CA GLU A 636 -32.50 -4.66 10.04
C GLU A 636 -33.16 -3.39 9.54
N GLU A 637 -33.70 -2.58 10.45
CA GLU A 637 -34.26 -1.24 10.17
C GLU A 637 -33.22 -0.32 9.49
N PHE A 638 -32.02 -0.25 10.07
CA PHE A 638 -30.91 0.50 9.50
C PHE A 638 -30.58 -0.01 8.08
N LEU A 639 -30.48 -1.33 7.90
CA LEU A 639 -30.17 -1.97 6.62
C LEU A 639 -31.31 -1.86 5.59
N ALA A 640 -32.55 -1.67 6.02
CA ALA A 640 -33.71 -1.53 5.15
C ALA A 640 -34.08 -0.07 4.85
N TYR A 641 -33.47 0.89 5.55
CA TYR A 641 -33.87 2.30 5.56
C TYR A 641 -35.30 2.53 6.04
N THR A 642 -35.72 1.76 7.04
CA THR A 642 -37.00 1.88 7.74
C THR A 642 -36.80 2.56 9.10
N SER A 643 -37.88 2.97 9.77
CA SER A 643 -37.80 3.75 11.00
C SER A 643 -38.05 2.86 12.21
N PRO A 644 -37.16 2.87 13.23
CA PRO A 644 -37.27 2.03 14.42
C PRO A 644 -38.33 2.52 15.43
N THR A 645 -39.24 3.38 14.99
CA THR A 645 -40.28 4.00 15.81
C THR A 645 -41.62 4.02 15.09
N ASN A 646 -41.74 3.29 13.98
CA ASN A 646 -42.88 3.32 13.10
C ASN A 646 -43.18 1.90 12.61
N GLU A 647 -44.00 1.19 13.38
CA GLU A 647 -44.46 -0.19 13.09
C GLU A 647 -45.12 -0.38 11.70
N PHE A 648 -45.37 0.69 10.95
CA PHE A 648 -46.00 0.66 9.62
C PHE A 648 -45.04 0.86 8.45
N ASP A 649 -43.75 1.13 8.66
CA ASP A 649 -42.77 1.27 7.57
C ASP A 649 -41.88 0.05 7.35
N ALA A 650 -42.19 -1.07 8.03
CA ALA A 650 -41.60 -2.37 7.81
C ALA A 650 -41.37 -2.66 6.31
N TRP A 651 -40.14 -3.03 6.00
CA TRP A 651 -39.75 -3.36 4.64
C TRP A 651 -40.45 -4.64 4.18
N SER A 652 -41.12 -4.58 3.02
CA SER A 652 -41.92 -5.70 2.52
C SER A 652 -41.66 -6.00 1.05
N GLY A 653 -41.66 -7.29 0.73
CA GLY A 653 -41.70 -7.77 -0.65
C GLY A 653 -43.12 -8.04 -1.11
N ILE A 654 -43.36 -7.93 -2.42
CA ILE A 654 -44.68 -8.20 -3.03
C ILE A 654 -44.66 -9.59 -3.69
N MET A 655 -45.72 -10.38 -3.50
CA MET A 655 -45.96 -11.64 -4.24
C MET A 655 -47.09 -11.48 -5.27
N GLY A 656 -46.84 -11.89 -6.52
CA GLY A 656 -47.81 -11.85 -7.63
C GLY A 656 -48.79 -13.05 -7.67
N SER A 657 -49.97 -12.86 -8.28
CA SER A 657 -51.07 -13.87 -8.29
C SER A 657 -51.02 -14.91 -9.42
N ASP A 658 -50.44 -14.58 -10.59
CA ASP A 658 -50.58 -15.39 -11.81
C ASP A 658 -49.23 -15.96 -12.31
N SER A 659 -48.14 -15.51 -11.70
CA SER A 659 -46.81 -16.10 -11.73
C SER A 659 -46.14 -15.68 -10.43
N MET A 660 -45.60 -16.66 -9.74
CA MET A 660 -45.09 -16.54 -8.40
C MET A 660 -43.77 -15.77 -8.42
N GLY A 661 -43.80 -14.48 -8.09
CA GLY A 661 -42.65 -13.57 -8.11
C GLY A 661 -42.37 -12.97 -6.74
N ALA A 662 -41.12 -12.95 -6.26
CA ALA A 662 -40.72 -12.11 -5.12
C ALA A 662 -40.13 -10.77 -5.60
N PHE A 663 -40.60 -9.65 -5.05
CA PHE A 663 -40.27 -8.30 -5.48
C PHE A 663 -39.45 -7.54 -4.42
N VAL A 664 -38.37 -6.88 -4.85
CA VAL A 664 -37.56 -5.93 -4.05
C VAL A 664 -37.80 -4.53 -4.63
N GLY A 665 -38.48 -3.65 -3.88
CA GLY A 665 -38.98 -2.37 -4.37
C GLY A 665 -38.28 -1.11 -3.88
N HIS A 666 -37.30 -1.25 -3.00
CA HIS A 666 -36.65 -0.13 -2.33
C HIS A 666 -35.19 -0.01 -2.77
N ASP A 667 -34.71 1.22 -2.88
CA ASP A 667 -33.30 1.52 -3.06
C ASP A 667 -32.56 1.28 -1.74
N LEU A 668 -31.66 0.30 -1.74
CA LEU A 668 -30.84 -0.05 -0.58
C LEU A 668 -29.35 0.28 -0.81
N GLY A 669 -29.05 1.04 -1.88
CA GLY A 669 -27.70 1.40 -2.29
C GLY A 669 -26.85 0.17 -2.62
N ASN A 670 -25.74 -0.01 -1.91
CA ASN A 670 -24.81 -1.13 -2.10
C ASN A 670 -25.14 -2.37 -1.25
N ARG A 671 -26.30 -2.40 -0.59
CA ARG A 671 -26.69 -3.54 0.25
C ARG A 671 -27.10 -4.72 -0.63
N GLN A 672 -26.69 -5.89 -0.21
CA GLN A 672 -27.01 -7.15 -0.84
C GLN A 672 -28.37 -7.61 -0.34
N VAL A 673 -29.24 -8.03 -1.27
CA VAL A 673 -30.52 -8.65 -0.92
C VAL A 673 -30.54 -10.05 -1.49
N THR A 674 -30.65 -11.02 -0.60
CA THR A 674 -30.86 -12.43 -0.96
C THR A 674 -32.20 -12.91 -0.42
N ILE A 675 -32.76 -13.93 -1.06
CA ILE A 675 -33.95 -14.62 -0.60
C ILE A 675 -33.55 -15.97 -0.02
N GLU A 676 -34.08 -16.25 1.16
CA GLU A 676 -33.98 -17.54 1.81
C GLU A 676 -35.34 -18.23 1.83
N ILE A 677 -35.33 -19.54 1.69
CA ILE A 677 -36.51 -20.40 1.80
C ILE A 677 -36.45 -21.21 3.08
N SER A 678 -37.62 -21.48 3.64
CA SER A 678 -37.82 -22.46 4.71
C SER A 678 -38.65 -23.61 4.15
N THR A 679 -38.18 -24.85 4.32
CA THR A 679 -38.91 -26.07 3.93
C THR A 679 -39.59 -26.76 5.12
N ASN A 680 -39.46 -26.22 6.34
CA ASN A 680 -39.85 -26.86 7.59
C ASN A 680 -40.59 -25.90 8.55
N GLU A 681 -41.62 -25.20 8.04
CA GLU A 681 -42.50 -24.34 8.86
C GLU A 681 -41.72 -23.28 9.67
N PHE A 682 -40.80 -22.59 9.00
CA PHE A 682 -40.01 -21.46 9.52
C PHE A 682 -38.99 -21.82 10.61
N GLN A 683 -38.74 -23.12 10.84
CA GLN A 683 -37.75 -23.57 11.84
C GLN A 683 -36.30 -23.38 11.37
N SER A 684 -36.05 -23.44 10.07
CA SER A 684 -34.73 -23.17 9.49
C SER A 684 -34.85 -22.51 8.12
N TRP A 685 -33.87 -21.67 7.82
CA TRP A 685 -33.79 -20.93 6.57
C TRP A 685 -32.52 -21.30 5.82
N SER A 686 -32.63 -21.47 4.52
CA SER A 686 -31.51 -21.71 3.63
C SER A 686 -31.61 -20.79 2.42
N PHE A 687 -30.47 -20.37 1.90
CA PHE A 687 -30.38 -19.64 0.64
C PHE A 687 -31.17 -20.35 -0.47
N TRP A 688 -31.87 -19.57 -1.29
CA TRP A 688 -32.67 -20.10 -2.39
C TRP A 688 -31.88 -20.07 -3.71
N PRO A 689 -31.44 -21.22 -4.26
CA PRO A 689 -30.62 -21.32 -5.46
C PRO A 689 -31.41 -21.06 -6.75
N VAL A 690 -31.89 -19.83 -6.94
CA VAL A 690 -32.62 -19.40 -8.15
C VAL A 690 -31.78 -18.38 -8.93
N PRO A 691 -31.78 -18.43 -10.28
CA PRO A 691 -31.09 -17.43 -11.09
C PRO A 691 -31.46 -16.00 -10.68
N GLY A 692 -30.45 -15.15 -10.47
CA GLY A 692 -30.60 -13.76 -10.05
C GLY A 692 -30.59 -13.53 -8.54
N ASN A 693 -30.60 -14.58 -7.69
CA ASN A 693 -30.53 -14.44 -6.22
C ASN A 693 -29.11 -14.27 -5.69
N ASP A 694 -28.25 -13.65 -6.49
CA ASP A 694 -26.80 -13.51 -6.28
C ASP A 694 -26.39 -12.48 -5.20
N GLY A 695 -27.36 -11.76 -4.63
CA GLY A 695 -27.11 -10.67 -3.69
C GLY A 695 -26.42 -9.45 -4.30
N LEU A 696 -26.30 -9.34 -5.63
CA LEU A 696 -25.66 -8.17 -6.25
C LEU A 696 -26.47 -6.88 -6.00
N PRO A 697 -25.85 -5.72 -5.73
CA PRO A 697 -26.60 -4.50 -5.43
C PRO A 697 -27.14 -3.84 -6.71
N ILE A 698 -28.46 -3.69 -6.83
CA ILE A 698 -29.09 -3.10 -8.03
C ILE A 698 -29.09 -1.57 -7.99
N ALA A 699 -29.19 -0.92 -9.15
CA ALA A 699 -29.26 0.53 -9.21
C ALA A 699 -30.53 1.08 -8.51
N PRO A 700 -30.45 2.30 -7.96
CA PRO A 700 -31.61 3.00 -7.41
C PRO A 700 -32.84 2.99 -8.33
N GLY A 701 -34.01 2.66 -7.79
CA GLY A 701 -35.28 2.64 -8.52
C GLY A 701 -35.47 1.45 -9.46
N THR A 702 -34.61 0.43 -9.38
CA THR A 702 -34.80 -0.83 -10.10
C THR A 702 -35.45 -1.89 -9.22
N THR A 703 -36.06 -2.87 -9.87
CA THR A 703 -36.75 -3.98 -9.21
C THR A 703 -36.06 -5.29 -9.57
N ARG A 704 -35.88 -6.16 -8.57
CA ARG A 704 -35.51 -7.56 -8.79
C ARG A 704 -36.73 -8.47 -8.66
N THR A 705 -36.86 -9.40 -9.60
CA THR A 705 -37.96 -10.39 -9.67
C THR A 705 -37.37 -11.80 -9.70
N PHE A 706 -38.00 -12.72 -8.98
CA PHE A 706 -37.58 -14.13 -8.89
C PHE A 706 -38.76 -15.07 -9.07
N ASP A 707 -38.64 -16.09 -9.91
CA ASP A 707 -39.67 -17.11 -10.11
C ASP A 707 -39.69 -18.10 -8.93
N LEU A 708 -40.80 -18.26 -8.19
CA LEU A 708 -40.88 -19.22 -7.06
C LEU A 708 -40.75 -20.68 -7.53
N PRO A 709 -40.36 -21.62 -6.63
CA PRO A 709 -40.15 -23.01 -7.00
C PRO A 709 -41.42 -23.67 -7.56
N ASP A 710 -41.27 -24.51 -8.58
CA ASP A 710 -42.35 -25.38 -9.05
C ASP A 710 -42.72 -26.42 -7.96
N GLY A 711 -43.84 -26.22 -7.26
CA GLY A 711 -44.44 -27.17 -6.32
C GLY A 711 -44.32 -26.81 -4.83
N PRO A 712 -44.89 -27.63 -3.92
CA PRO A 712 -45.04 -27.31 -2.49
C PRO A 712 -43.76 -27.57 -1.70
N GLN A 713 -42.65 -26.93 -2.08
CA GLN A 713 -41.35 -27.15 -1.42
C GLN A 713 -41.03 -26.10 -0.34
N ALA A 714 -41.50 -24.86 -0.47
CA ALA A 714 -41.26 -23.82 0.52
C ALA A 714 -42.48 -23.59 1.42
N ALA A 715 -42.29 -23.73 2.73
CA ALA A 715 -43.24 -23.32 3.77
C ALA A 715 -43.20 -21.80 4.02
N GLY A 716 -42.14 -21.12 3.59
CA GLY A 716 -41.94 -19.68 3.78
C GLY A 716 -40.78 -19.10 2.97
N PHE A 717 -40.84 -17.79 2.73
CA PHE A 717 -39.77 -16.98 2.15
C PHE A 717 -39.43 -15.86 3.13
N ARG A 718 -38.14 -15.49 3.20
CA ARG A 718 -37.71 -14.25 3.83
C ARG A 718 -36.62 -13.61 3.00
N PHE A 719 -36.51 -12.31 3.12
CA PHE A 719 -35.40 -11.56 2.56
C PHE A 719 -34.31 -11.42 3.62
N ARG A 720 -33.07 -11.46 3.17
CA ARG A 720 -31.90 -11.20 3.97
C ARG A 720 -31.16 -10.06 3.32
N ILE A 721 -31.11 -8.94 4.05
CA ILE A 721 -30.41 -7.73 3.65
C ILE A 721 -29.08 -7.71 4.40
N GLU A 722 -27.99 -7.52 3.66
CA GLU A 722 -26.64 -7.44 4.23
C GLU A 722 -25.91 -6.25 3.64
N GLU A 723 -25.03 -5.64 4.43
CA GLU A 723 -24.00 -4.78 3.88
C GLU A 723 -22.75 -5.64 3.62
N PRO A 724 -22.20 -5.61 2.39
CA PRO A 724 -21.12 -6.49 1.98
C PRO A 724 -19.83 -6.33 2.78
#